data_AF-A0A8H6B036-F1
#
_entry.id   AF-A0A8H6B036-F1
#
_cell.length_a   1.000
_cell.length_b   1.000
_cell.length_c   1.000
_cell.angle_alpha   90.00
_cell.angle_beta   90.00
_cell.angle_gamma   90.00
#
_symmetry.space_group_name_H-M   'P 1'
#
loop_
_entity.id
_entity.type
_entity.pdbx_description
1 polymer ?
#
loop_
_entity_poly.entity_id
_entity_poly.type
_entity_poly.pdbx_seq_one_letter_code
_entity_poly.pdbx_strand_id
1 'polypeptide(L)'
;MPDHDGLMRIFWPRDIPRSDSPGVIVGWRNSGLDIFVVAILEDVDARNVENALKVGTLFRNASHPIERIYELCGQSSLQVLGLTNSPKADVDTLQIRATTGSAYKLPQISCARASTNQIVVFDRPQPNRMQYISLKPISLALDDKAEMTFHAPGSVDAEEEREEIRQRKRTQELVEKLKYHSVVKHPPSQKELALPRIVNQINCAWEVHQLLQKNISLVGARSRRSLSVSERVVESATTMRDFVLLTIWQLITLYIYPIIRRGFVVGLVCHRFAAEALLLILEWRAKPDYAALKDISATAQQVEIRLQQFCYWPMQYVTLRRSKRDWGSVTTSHPDYIRFYNSLWLVANDVIIGIALGSYIIDNSAWVAETISDILSTYSIAALQRTINWLMDWPAGLKLNTELAAFLGDLFLWVIEHWSSCIEALHPVLPHVIWVVGFSSFAGASMPIALFSDLLTILTLHIYSFYMASARIFNWQYTILLSLFQLFRGKKHNVLRKRIDSCDYDLDQLLLGTILFTLLFFLLPTVVVFYLAFACARMAIISLKAILDALLACLNHFPLFALMLRLKDSQRLPGGIRFELRDTQQLASQIPNTPSPPPTSYIYLKSVPLTFRAMFHQYFQLGHRIRKHYASPRVLLCLATGKFVPPIHRKNLYSLQYSMLPARRAGIMDMWYALTTNSDEGKDRRRGSAGWLNGGVASLAKGNGNLRRGNGYMARRGGH
;
A
#
# COMPACT_ATOMS: atom_id res chain seq x y z
N MET A 1 -42.17 -11.44 12.72
CA MET A 1 -42.34 -10.16 12.01
C MET A 1 -42.41 -9.08 13.07
N PRO A 2 -41.52 -8.08 13.09
CA PRO A 2 -41.84 -6.81 13.73
C PRO A 2 -42.42 -5.87 12.67
N ASP A 3 -43.58 -5.30 12.99
CA ASP A 3 -44.24 -4.26 12.23
C ASP A 3 -43.28 -3.08 12.01
N HIS A 4 -42.91 -2.85 10.76
CA HIS A 4 -42.19 -1.65 10.37
C HIS A 4 -43.17 -0.48 10.32
N ASP A 5 -42.76 0.72 10.76
CA ASP A 5 -43.49 2.01 10.73
C ASP A 5 -43.96 2.50 9.33
N GLY A 6 -44.16 1.60 8.36
CA GLY A 6 -44.55 1.92 6.99
C GLY A 6 -43.49 2.70 6.20
N LEU A 7 -42.25 2.81 6.71
CA LEU A 7 -41.15 3.49 6.03
C LEU A 7 -40.65 2.69 4.83
N MET A 8 -40.79 3.29 3.65
CA MET A 8 -40.28 2.76 2.40
C MET A 8 -38.96 3.42 2.01
N ARG A 9 -37.92 2.62 1.75
CA ARG A 9 -36.60 3.09 1.32
C ARG A 9 -36.38 2.81 -0.15
N ILE A 10 -36.05 3.84 -0.91
CA ILE A 10 -35.94 3.78 -2.36
C ILE A 10 -34.58 4.34 -2.75
N PHE A 11 -33.73 3.49 -3.34
CA PHE A 11 -32.47 3.93 -3.93
C PHE A 11 -32.74 4.37 -5.37
N TRP A 12 -32.53 5.65 -5.67
CA TRP A 12 -32.89 6.26 -6.94
C TRP A 12 -31.67 6.87 -7.66
N PRO A 13 -31.33 6.42 -8.87
CA PRO A 13 -30.28 7.03 -9.68
C PRO A 13 -30.61 8.46 -10.12
N ARG A 14 -29.68 9.40 -9.95
CA ARG A 14 -29.88 10.82 -10.30
C ARG A 14 -30.00 11.08 -11.80
N ASP A 15 -29.35 10.26 -12.61
CA ASP A 15 -29.14 10.42 -14.04
C ASP A 15 -30.18 9.72 -14.93
N ILE A 16 -31.27 9.21 -14.35
CA ILE A 16 -32.42 8.72 -15.11
C ILE A 16 -33.07 9.87 -15.89
N PRO A 17 -33.42 9.68 -17.17
CA PRO A 17 -34.07 10.70 -17.99
C PRO A 17 -35.39 11.16 -17.36
N ARG A 18 -35.63 12.47 -17.40
CA ARG A 18 -36.83 13.12 -16.86
C ARG A 18 -37.83 13.31 -17.99
N SER A 19 -38.43 12.21 -18.41
CA SER A 19 -39.49 12.22 -19.41
C SER A 19 -40.86 12.28 -18.73
N ASP A 20 -41.82 12.91 -19.40
CA ASP A 20 -43.24 12.88 -19.05
C ASP A 20 -43.94 11.63 -19.64
N SER A 21 -43.24 10.82 -20.44
CA SER A 21 -43.78 9.59 -21.05
C SER A 21 -44.07 8.51 -19.99
N PRO A 22 -45.09 7.64 -20.24
CA PRO A 22 -45.34 6.50 -19.38
C PRO A 22 -44.20 5.48 -19.51
N GLY A 23 -43.80 4.90 -18.39
CA GLY A 23 -42.70 3.95 -18.36
C GLY A 23 -42.81 2.91 -17.25
N VAL A 24 -41.99 1.87 -17.34
CA VAL A 24 -41.91 0.77 -16.38
C VAL A 24 -40.61 0.87 -15.60
N ILE A 25 -40.71 0.84 -14.28
CA ILE A 25 -39.56 0.93 -13.37
C ILE A 25 -39.03 -0.48 -13.14
N VAL A 26 -37.74 -0.70 -13.45
CA VAL A 26 -37.07 -1.98 -13.31
C VAL A 26 -35.93 -1.88 -12.30
N GLY A 27 -35.79 -2.89 -11.45
CA GLY A 27 -34.70 -2.95 -10.49
C GLY A 27 -34.76 -4.14 -9.53
N TRP A 28 -34.11 -4.04 -8.39
CA TRP A 28 -34.05 -5.09 -7.38
C TRP A 28 -34.94 -4.79 -6.19
N ARG A 29 -35.61 -5.84 -5.69
CA ARG A 29 -36.39 -5.80 -4.46
C ARG A 29 -35.58 -6.44 -3.33
N ASN A 30 -35.07 -5.64 -2.41
CA ASN A 30 -34.25 -6.12 -1.28
C ASN A 30 -35.11 -6.57 -0.10
N SER A 31 -36.26 -5.91 0.11
CA SER A 31 -37.27 -6.23 1.12
C SER A 31 -38.65 -5.83 0.59
N GLY A 32 -39.73 -6.10 1.34
CA GLY A 32 -41.07 -5.64 1.01
C GLY A 32 -41.15 -4.12 0.77
N LEU A 33 -40.43 -3.34 1.59
CA LEU A 33 -40.38 -1.87 1.55
C LEU A 33 -38.99 -1.30 1.20
N ASP A 34 -38.03 -2.13 0.80
CA ASP A 34 -36.69 -1.67 0.36
C ASP A 34 -36.49 -2.02 -1.12
N ILE A 35 -36.40 -0.97 -1.94
CA ILE A 35 -36.34 -1.10 -3.40
C ILE A 35 -35.13 -0.36 -3.94
N PHE A 36 -34.48 -0.97 -4.94
CA PHE A 36 -33.36 -0.38 -5.68
C PHE A 36 -33.75 -0.21 -7.15
N VAL A 37 -33.82 1.03 -7.62
CA VAL A 37 -34.18 1.33 -9.01
C VAL A 37 -32.93 1.32 -9.89
N VAL A 38 -32.99 0.62 -11.03
CA VAL A 38 -31.88 0.51 -11.98
C VAL A 38 -32.15 1.33 -13.24
N ALA A 39 -33.34 1.20 -13.82
CA ALA A 39 -33.72 1.85 -15.06
C ALA A 39 -35.24 2.12 -15.13
N ILE A 40 -35.62 3.10 -15.94
CA ILE A 40 -36.99 3.31 -16.41
C ILE A 40 -37.01 2.97 -17.90
N LEU A 41 -37.92 2.10 -18.31
CA LEU A 41 -38.14 1.72 -19.70
C LEU A 41 -39.39 2.46 -20.19
N GLU A 42 -39.22 3.45 -21.06
CA GLU A 42 -40.29 4.28 -21.61
C GLU A 42 -41.04 3.57 -22.75
N ASP A 43 -42.34 3.84 -22.89
CA ASP A 43 -43.20 3.34 -23.99
C ASP A 43 -43.31 1.79 -24.08
N VAL A 44 -43.22 1.08 -22.94
CA VAL A 44 -43.36 -0.39 -22.89
C VAL A 44 -44.37 -0.80 -21.82
N ASP A 45 -45.15 -1.86 -22.08
CA ASP A 45 -46.06 -2.44 -21.10
C ASP A 45 -45.34 -3.27 -20.02
N ALA A 46 -45.76 -3.13 -18.76
CA ALA A 46 -45.17 -3.84 -17.62
C ALA A 46 -45.16 -5.37 -17.77
N ARG A 47 -46.24 -5.97 -18.31
CA ARG A 47 -46.34 -7.42 -18.51
C ARG A 47 -45.31 -7.92 -19.54
N ASN A 48 -45.09 -7.14 -20.60
CA ASN A 48 -44.12 -7.48 -21.64
C ASN A 48 -42.69 -7.38 -21.10
N VAL A 49 -42.40 -6.35 -20.29
CA VAL A 49 -41.11 -6.20 -19.60
C VAL A 49 -40.89 -7.35 -18.62
N GLU A 50 -41.89 -7.73 -17.82
CA GLU A 50 -41.75 -8.83 -16.86
C GLU A 50 -41.47 -10.17 -17.55
N ASN A 51 -42.18 -10.47 -18.64
CA ASN A 51 -41.92 -11.65 -19.47
C ASN A 51 -40.53 -11.58 -20.12
N ALA A 52 -40.13 -10.42 -20.61
CA ALA A 52 -38.81 -10.19 -21.21
C ALA A 52 -37.66 -10.37 -20.20
N LEU A 53 -37.85 -10.00 -18.94
CA LEU A 53 -36.89 -10.23 -17.86
C LEU A 53 -36.80 -11.73 -17.50
N LYS A 54 -37.93 -12.44 -17.44
CA LYS A 54 -37.99 -13.89 -17.15
C LYS A 54 -37.34 -14.73 -18.25
N VAL A 55 -37.59 -14.39 -19.51
CA VAL A 55 -37.01 -15.07 -20.68
C VAL A 55 -35.57 -14.62 -20.95
N GLY A 56 -35.18 -13.44 -20.44
CA GLY A 56 -33.85 -12.87 -20.60
C GLY A 56 -33.62 -12.19 -21.95
N THR A 57 -34.67 -11.81 -22.68
CA THR A 57 -34.56 -11.07 -23.95
C THR A 57 -33.90 -9.70 -23.75
N LEU A 58 -34.16 -9.06 -22.60
CA LEU A 58 -33.50 -7.83 -22.18
C LEU A 58 -32.01 -8.01 -21.88
N PHE A 59 -31.53 -9.24 -21.68
CA PHE A 59 -30.12 -9.56 -21.43
C PHE A 59 -29.36 -10.01 -22.68
N ARG A 60 -29.97 -9.92 -23.87
CA ARG A 60 -29.35 -10.37 -25.13
C ARG A 60 -28.08 -9.55 -25.44
N ASN A 61 -27.07 -10.22 -25.99
CA ASN A 61 -25.77 -9.62 -26.32
C ASN A 61 -25.03 -9.01 -25.12
N ALA A 62 -25.23 -9.55 -23.90
CA ALA A 62 -24.40 -9.22 -22.75
C ALA A 62 -22.93 -9.59 -23.01
N SER A 63 -22.01 -8.73 -22.58
CA SER A 63 -20.56 -8.98 -22.69
C SER A 63 -20.08 -10.13 -21.79
N HIS A 64 -20.75 -10.32 -20.65
CA HIS A 64 -20.41 -11.31 -19.62
C HIS A 64 -21.69 -11.95 -19.07
N PRO A 65 -21.62 -13.13 -18.40
CA PRO A 65 -22.80 -13.78 -17.83
C PRO A 65 -23.46 -12.93 -16.73
N ILE A 66 -24.78 -12.76 -16.81
CA ILE A 66 -25.57 -11.95 -15.87
C ILE A 66 -25.64 -12.56 -14.46
N GLU A 67 -25.50 -13.89 -14.36
CA GLU A 67 -25.44 -14.63 -13.09
C GLU A 67 -24.39 -14.05 -12.12
N ARG A 68 -23.27 -13.55 -12.66
CA ARG A 68 -22.23 -12.92 -11.85
C ARG A 68 -22.70 -11.64 -11.15
N ILE A 69 -23.55 -10.84 -11.81
CA ILE A 69 -24.13 -9.62 -11.21
C ILE A 69 -25.13 -10.01 -10.12
N TYR A 70 -25.92 -11.06 -10.35
CA TYR A 70 -26.88 -11.60 -9.38
C TYR A 70 -26.18 -12.12 -8.11
N GLU A 71 -25.07 -12.84 -8.25
CA GLU A 71 -24.22 -13.26 -7.12
C GLU A 71 -23.71 -12.05 -6.31
N LEU A 72 -23.21 -11.02 -6.98
CA LEU A 72 -22.64 -9.83 -6.32
C LEU A 72 -23.69 -8.98 -5.61
N CYS A 73 -24.88 -8.88 -6.20
CA CYS A 73 -26.01 -8.15 -5.64
C CYS A 73 -26.78 -8.96 -4.59
N GLY A 74 -26.53 -10.27 -4.48
CA GLY A 74 -27.23 -11.18 -3.58
C GLY A 74 -28.71 -11.36 -3.92
N GLN A 75 -29.05 -11.28 -5.21
CA GLN A 75 -30.42 -11.32 -5.73
C GLN A 75 -30.52 -12.33 -6.87
N SER A 76 -31.69 -12.95 -7.08
CA SER A 76 -31.88 -13.98 -8.11
C SER A 76 -32.33 -13.45 -9.47
N SER A 77 -32.99 -12.28 -9.50
CA SER A 77 -33.54 -11.69 -10.73
C SER A 77 -33.82 -10.19 -10.58
N LEU A 78 -33.92 -9.50 -11.71
CA LEU A 78 -34.49 -8.16 -11.81
C LEU A 78 -36.02 -8.25 -11.89
N GLN A 79 -36.72 -7.31 -11.25
CA GLN A 79 -38.18 -7.29 -11.16
C GLN A 79 -38.73 -5.96 -11.65
N VAL A 80 -39.99 -6.00 -12.10
CA VAL A 80 -40.78 -4.78 -12.33
C VAL A 80 -41.22 -4.25 -10.97
N LEU A 81 -40.72 -3.06 -10.64
CA LEU A 81 -40.94 -2.41 -9.34
C LEU A 81 -42.19 -1.54 -9.34
N GLY A 82 -42.60 -1.03 -10.51
CA GLY A 82 -43.72 -0.12 -10.61
C GLY A 82 -43.83 0.60 -11.94
N LEU A 83 -44.68 1.62 -11.98
CA LEU A 83 -45.01 2.40 -13.18
C LEU A 83 -44.67 3.88 -12.99
N THR A 84 -44.31 4.53 -14.09
CA THR A 84 -44.00 5.96 -14.18
C THR A 84 -45.08 6.67 -14.99
N ASN A 85 -45.53 7.85 -14.54
CA ASN A 85 -46.45 8.75 -15.26
C ASN A 85 -47.75 8.10 -15.78
N SER A 86 -48.21 7.04 -15.12
CA SER A 86 -49.41 6.27 -15.50
C SER A 86 -50.48 6.36 -14.40
N PRO A 87 -51.29 7.43 -14.36
CA PRO A 87 -52.22 7.69 -13.24
C PRO A 87 -53.41 6.72 -13.18
N LYS A 88 -53.77 6.07 -14.30
CA LYS A 88 -54.98 5.24 -14.45
C LYS A 88 -54.74 3.72 -14.43
N ALA A 89 -53.50 3.26 -14.30
CA ALA A 89 -53.19 1.84 -14.27
C ALA A 89 -53.35 1.26 -12.85
N ASP A 90 -53.99 0.10 -12.72
CA ASP A 90 -54.04 -0.67 -11.47
C ASP A 90 -52.65 -1.24 -11.18
N VAL A 91 -52.13 -0.88 -10.01
CA VAL A 91 -50.78 -1.21 -9.53
C VAL A 91 -50.92 -2.10 -8.31
N ASP A 92 -50.14 -3.18 -8.24
CA ASP A 92 -50.17 -4.08 -7.09
C ASP A 92 -49.80 -3.32 -5.80
N THR A 93 -50.30 -3.76 -4.64
CA THR A 93 -50.14 -3.12 -3.31
C THR A 93 -48.68 -2.84 -2.93
N LEU A 94 -47.75 -3.56 -3.54
CA LEU A 94 -46.32 -3.53 -3.29
C LEU A 94 -45.51 -2.85 -4.39
N GLN A 95 -46.14 -2.41 -5.48
CA GLN A 95 -45.50 -1.70 -6.58
C GLN A 95 -45.54 -0.18 -6.35
N ILE A 96 -44.56 0.54 -6.90
CA ILE A 96 -44.45 2.00 -6.76
C ILE A 96 -45.07 2.73 -7.95
N ARG A 97 -45.68 3.88 -7.68
CA ARG A 97 -46.05 4.86 -8.70
C ARG A 97 -45.11 6.05 -8.58
N ALA A 98 -44.28 6.27 -9.59
CA ALA A 98 -43.42 7.44 -9.65
C ALA A 98 -43.98 8.46 -10.65
N THR A 99 -44.00 9.72 -10.26
CA THR A 99 -44.20 10.84 -11.18
C THR A 99 -42.85 11.50 -11.42
N THR A 100 -42.41 11.48 -12.67
CA THR A 100 -41.17 12.11 -13.14
C THR A 100 -41.54 13.07 -14.26
N GLY A 101 -40.90 14.23 -14.30
CA GLY A 101 -41.14 15.17 -15.40
C GLY A 101 -40.11 16.28 -15.42
N SER A 102 -40.11 17.05 -16.51
CA SER A 102 -39.20 18.20 -16.67
C SER A 102 -39.38 19.25 -15.57
N ALA A 103 -40.61 19.38 -15.05
CA ALA A 103 -40.97 20.26 -13.93
C ALA A 103 -40.46 19.77 -12.56
N TYR A 104 -40.17 18.46 -12.41
CA TYR A 104 -39.76 17.88 -11.13
C TYR A 104 -38.25 17.64 -11.08
N LYS A 105 -37.55 18.28 -10.12
CA LYS A 105 -36.09 18.05 -9.93
C LYS A 105 -35.76 16.66 -9.38
N LEU A 106 -36.68 16.04 -8.66
CA LEU A 106 -36.59 14.74 -8.02
C LEU A 106 -37.92 14.00 -8.19
N PRO A 107 -37.91 12.65 -8.26
CA PRO A 107 -39.13 11.87 -8.46
C PRO A 107 -40.04 11.96 -7.24
N GLN A 108 -41.34 12.16 -7.47
CA GLN A 108 -42.34 11.98 -6.43
C GLN A 108 -42.85 10.55 -6.51
N ILE A 109 -42.86 9.85 -5.37
CA ILE A 109 -43.18 8.43 -5.32
C ILE A 109 -44.34 8.22 -4.35
N SER A 110 -45.33 7.44 -4.78
CA SER A 110 -46.41 6.95 -3.93
C SER A 110 -46.47 5.42 -3.98
N CYS A 111 -46.81 4.81 -2.85
CA CYS A 111 -47.01 3.37 -2.71
C CYS A 111 -48.18 3.15 -1.74
N ALA A 112 -49.10 2.23 -2.06
CA ALA A 112 -50.32 2.02 -1.28
C ALA A 112 -50.04 1.54 0.17
N ARG A 113 -48.90 0.87 0.38
CA ARG A 113 -48.51 0.27 1.67
C ARG A 113 -47.50 1.11 2.49
N ALA A 114 -46.99 2.20 1.93
CA ALA A 114 -45.98 3.04 2.57
C ALA A 114 -46.62 4.29 3.21
N SER A 115 -46.34 4.54 4.49
CA SER A 115 -46.78 5.74 5.23
C SER A 115 -45.79 6.90 5.07
N THR A 116 -44.50 6.58 4.97
CA THR A 116 -43.38 7.53 4.88
C THR A 116 -42.39 7.03 3.83
N ASN A 117 -41.81 7.94 3.05
CA ASN A 117 -40.85 7.58 2.00
C ASN A 117 -39.47 8.17 2.31
N GLN A 118 -38.42 7.39 2.11
CA GLN A 118 -37.03 7.80 2.18
C GLN A 118 -36.36 7.51 0.85
N ILE A 119 -36.07 8.56 0.08
CA ILE A 119 -35.47 8.47 -1.24
C ILE A 119 -33.98 8.77 -1.10
N VAL A 120 -33.15 7.74 -1.28
CA VAL A 120 -31.69 7.83 -1.31
C VAL A 120 -31.24 8.02 -2.74
N VAL A 121 -30.90 9.25 -3.10
CA VAL A 121 -30.41 9.62 -4.41
C VAL A 121 -28.91 9.40 -4.50
N PHE A 122 -28.45 8.77 -5.57
CA PHE A 122 -27.02 8.51 -5.81
C PHE A 122 -26.64 8.77 -7.28
N ASP A 123 -25.38 9.09 -7.50
CA ASP A 123 -24.79 9.17 -8.84
C ASP A 123 -24.27 7.78 -9.25
N ARG A 124 -24.67 7.30 -10.43
CA ARG A 124 -24.21 5.99 -10.93
C ARG A 124 -22.72 6.06 -11.29
N PRO A 125 -21.85 5.24 -10.68
CA PRO A 125 -20.45 5.19 -11.07
C PRO A 125 -20.32 4.61 -12.49
N GLN A 126 -19.37 5.12 -13.27
CA GLN A 126 -19.10 4.64 -14.63
C GLN A 126 -17.94 3.62 -14.65
N PRO A 127 -18.20 2.33 -14.93
CA PRO A 127 -17.15 1.31 -14.96
C PRO A 127 -16.12 1.54 -16.08
N ASN A 128 -16.53 2.11 -17.21
CA ASN A 128 -15.63 2.50 -18.30
C ASN A 128 -14.55 3.51 -17.87
N ARG A 129 -14.81 4.28 -16.80
CA ARG A 129 -13.85 5.22 -16.20
C ARG A 129 -13.20 4.68 -14.92
N MET A 130 -13.44 3.41 -14.56
CA MET A 130 -13.02 2.81 -13.28
C MET A 130 -13.54 3.57 -12.05
N GLN A 131 -14.72 4.19 -12.16
CA GLN A 131 -15.38 4.77 -11.01
C GLN A 131 -16.13 3.67 -10.26
N TYR A 132 -16.05 3.68 -8.93
CA TYR A 132 -16.82 2.77 -8.09
C TYR A 132 -16.94 3.33 -6.67
N ILE A 133 -17.87 2.76 -5.92
CA ILE A 133 -18.12 3.09 -4.52
C ILE A 133 -17.71 1.92 -3.65
N SER A 134 -17.09 2.22 -2.51
CA SER A 134 -16.66 1.25 -1.51
C SER A 134 -16.93 1.76 -0.11
N LEU A 135 -17.28 0.84 0.80
CA LEU A 135 -17.43 1.12 2.23
C LEU A 135 -16.07 1.25 2.93
N LYS A 136 -15.05 0.56 2.41
CA LYS A 136 -13.68 0.57 2.95
C LYS A 136 -12.76 1.36 2.02
N PRO A 137 -11.78 2.10 2.56
CA PRO A 137 -10.78 2.75 1.74
C PRO A 137 -10.00 1.71 0.95
N ILE A 138 -9.65 2.05 -0.29
CA ILE A 138 -8.79 1.22 -1.13
C ILE A 138 -7.40 1.05 -0.50
N SER A 139 -6.92 -0.19 -0.37
CA SER A 139 -5.54 -0.47 0.03
C SER A 139 -4.61 -0.32 -1.15
N LEU A 140 -3.67 0.63 -1.06
CA LEU A 140 -2.65 0.83 -2.09
C LEU A 140 -1.48 -0.15 -1.95
N ALA A 141 -1.32 -0.80 -0.80
CA ALA A 141 -0.28 -1.80 -0.55
C ALA A 141 -0.88 -3.19 -0.33
N LEU A 142 -0.04 -4.22 -0.44
CA LEU A 142 -0.45 -5.59 -0.12
C LEU A 142 -0.62 -5.75 1.40
N ASP A 143 -1.79 -6.21 1.84
CA ASP A 143 -2.11 -6.43 3.26
C ASP A 143 -1.31 -7.61 3.87
N ASP A 144 -0.66 -8.44 3.05
CA ASP A 144 0.03 -9.69 3.43
C ASP A 144 1.35 -9.51 4.22
N LYS A 145 1.62 -8.32 4.78
CA LYS A 145 2.90 -8.01 5.47
C LYS A 145 2.78 -7.85 6.98
N ALA A 146 1.72 -8.37 7.57
CA ALA A 146 1.80 -8.74 8.97
C ALA A 146 2.63 -10.04 9.09
N GLU A 147 3.80 -9.97 9.72
CA GLU A 147 4.44 -11.10 10.42
C GLU A 147 5.40 -12.06 9.69
N MET A 148 6.33 -11.58 8.85
CA MET A 148 7.56 -12.36 8.62
C MET A 148 8.82 -11.49 8.66
N THR A 149 9.34 -11.29 9.87
CA THR A 149 10.66 -10.73 10.17
C THR A 149 11.49 -11.82 10.83
N PHE A 150 12.35 -12.50 10.06
CA PHE A 150 13.35 -13.42 10.60
C PHE A 150 14.55 -12.59 11.08
N HIS A 151 14.64 -12.35 12.39
CA HIS A 151 15.84 -11.82 13.04
C HIS A 151 16.62 -12.92 13.75
N ALA A 152 17.95 -12.82 13.78
CA ALA A 152 18.79 -13.65 14.63
C ALA A 152 18.47 -13.35 16.11
N PRO A 153 18.29 -14.37 16.96
CA PRO A 153 17.99 -14.16 18.38
C PRO A 153 19.18 -13.48 19.09
N GLY A 154 18.94 -12.30 19.68
CA GLY A 154 19.92 -11.59 20.52
C GLY A 154 20.44 -10.25 19.99
N SER A 155 19.97 -9.78 18.82
CA SER A 155 20.29 -8.41 18.36
C SER A 155 19.41 -7.35 19.04
N VAL A 156 19.91 -6.11 19.11
CA VAL A 156 19.18 -4.97 19.70
C VAL A 156 17.83 -4.74 19.00
N ASP A 157 17.78 -4.94 17.69
CA ASP A 157 16.55 -4.86 16.89
C ASP A 157 15.53 -5.96 17.28
N ALA A 158 16.00 -7.17 17.63
CA ALA A 158 15.12 -8.26 18.05
C ALA A 158 14.52 -8.03 19.44
N GLU A 159 15.22 -7.33 20.34
CA GLU A 159 14.67 -6.92 21.63
C GLU A 159 13.65 -5.79 21.49
N GLU A 160 13.93 -4.78 20.66
CA GLU A 160 13.00 -3.68 20.36
C GLU A 160 11.73 -4.22 19.68
N GLU A 161 11.86 -5.16 18.74
CA GLU A 161 10.71 -5.82 18.10
C GLU A 161 9.91 -6.68 19.10
N ARG A 162 10.57 -7.43 19.99
CA ARG A 162 9.87 -8.16 21.06
C ARG A 162 9.11 -7.21 21.99
N GLU A 163 9.66 -6.04 22.28
CA GLU A 163 8.98 -4.99 23.03
C GLU A 163 7.80 -4.41 22.24
N GLU A 164 7.93 -4.19 20.93
CA GLU A 164 6.83 -3.75 20.07
C GLU A 164 5.72 -4.79 19.95
N ILE A 165 6.06 -6.07 19.75
CA ILE A 165 5.11 -7.19 19.73
C ILE A 165 4.41 -7.27 21.08
N ARG A 166 5.13 -7.11 22.19
CA ARG A 166 4.54 -7.09 23.54
C ARG A 166 3.62 -5.88 23.73
N GLN A 167 3.98 -4.71 23.22
CA GLN A 167 3.12 -3.51 23.25
C GLN A 167 1.89 -3.69 22.36
N ARG A 168 2.02 -4.30 21.18
CA ARG A 168 0.90 -4.63 20.28
C ARG A 168 -0.04 -5.64 20.93
N LYS A 169 0.51 -6.69 21.55
CA LYS A 169 -0.28 -7.66 22.33
C LYS A 169 -0.99 -6.96 23.48
N ARG A 170 -0.31 -6.11 24.25
CA ARG A 170 -0.94 -5.30 25.31
C ARG A 170 -2.02 -4.36 24.78
N THR A 171 -1.81 -3.71 23.63
CA THR A 171 -2.83 -2.83 23.04
C THR A 171 -3.99 -3.64 22.47
N GLN A 172 -3.77 -4.81 21.90
CA GLN A 172 -4.83 -5.74 21.51
C GLN A 172 -5.60 -6.23 22.73
N GLU A 173 -4.91 -6.67 23.79
CA GLU A 173 -5.51 -7.03 25.07
C GLU A 173 -6.27 -5.86 25.69
N LEU A 174 -5.77 -4.63 25.60
CA LEU A 174 -6.48 -3.43 26.03
C LEU A 174 -7.70 -3.15 25.15
N VAL A 175 -7.61 -3.32 23.83
CA VAL A 175 -8.76 -3.21 22.92
C VAL A 175 -9.80 -4.28 23.25
N GLU A 176 -9.38 -5.51 23.59
CA GLU A 176 -10.27 -6.57 24.06
C GLU A 176 -10.86 -6.27 25.43
N LYS A 177 -10.06 -5.72 26.35
CA LYS A 177 -10.56 -5.21 27.64
C LYS A 177 -11.56 -4.07 27.46
N LEU A 178 -11.31 -3.16 26.52
CA LEU A 178 -12.24 -2.11 26.11
C LEU A 178 -13.53 -2.69 25.50
N LYS A 179 -13.52 -3.88 24.88
CA LYS A 179 -14.76 -4.55 24.46
C LYS A 179 -15.62 -4.96 25.68
N TYR A 180 -15.01 -5.30 26.82
CA TYR A 180 -15.73 -5.57 28.06
C TYR A 180 -16.26 -4.29 28.73
N HIS A 181 -15.60 -3.14 28.52
CA HIS A 181 -16.06 -1.83 29.00
C HIS A 181 -17.01 -1.18 27.98
N SER A 182 -18.32 -1.46 28.13
CA SER A 182 -19.47 -0.74 27.54
C SER A 182 -19.30 -0.07 26.16
N VAL A 183 -18.57 -0.67 25.23
CA VAL A 183 -18.82 -0.46 23.81
C VAL A 183 -19.79 -1.56 23.43
N VAL A 184 -21.09 -1.31 23.67
CA VAL A 184 -22.16 -2.18 23.17
C VAL A 184 -22.05 -2.16 21.65
N LYS A 185 -21.26 -3.07 21.08
CA LYS A 185 -21.32 -3.38 19.66
C LYS A 185 -22.64 -4.09 19.48
N HIS A 186 -23.65 -3.31 19.12
CA HIS A 186 -24.94 -3.83 18.74
C HIS A 186 -24.71 -4.86 17.63
N PRO A 187 -25.33 -6.05 17.70
CA PRO A 187 -25.26 -6.99 16.60
C PRO A 187 -25.74 -6.25 15.33
N PRO A 188 -25.00 -6.36 14.22
CA PRO A 188 -25.28 -5.57 13.04
C PRO A 188 -26.72 -5.83 12.60
N SER A 189 -27.50 -4.76 12.45
CA SER A 189 -28.89 -4.87 12.04
C SER A 189 -28.98 -5.49 10.64
N GLN A 190 -30.13 -6.09 10.28
CA GLN A 190 -30.34 -6.58 8.90
C GLN A 190 -30.12 -5.47 7.85
N LYS A 191 -30.37 -4.20 8.22
CA LYS A 191 -30.14 -3.03 7.38
C LYS A 191 -28.65 -2.77 7.15
N GLU A 192 -27.82 -2.92 8.18
CA GLU A 192 -26.36 -2.80 8.08
C GLU A 192 -25.76 -3.94 7.25
N LEU A 193 -26.27 -5.17 7.42
CA LEU A 193 -25.84 -6.33 6.63
C LEU A 193 -26.24 -6.22 5.15
N ALA A 194 -27.29 -5.44 4.82
CA ALA A 194 -27.71 -5.19 3.46
C ALA A 194 -26.86 -4.11 2.75
N LEU A 195 -26.20 -3.22 3.49
CA LEU A 195 -25.45 -2.09 2.93
C LEU A 195 -24.35 -2.51 1.93
N PRO A 196 -23.52 -3.55 2.19
CA PRO A 196 -22.55 -4.03 1.19
C PRO A 196 -23.21 -4.50 -0.11
N ARG A 197 -24.38 -5.15 -0.03
CA ARG A 197 -25.13 -5.61 -1.20
C ARG A 197 -25.67 -4.42 -2.00
N ILE A 198 -26.17 -3.40 -1.32
CA ILE A 198 -26.65 -2.16 -1.95
C ILE A 198 -25.51 -1.43 -2.65
N VAL A 199 -24.32 -1.36 -2.05
CA VAL A 199 -23.14 -0.76 -2.71
C VAL A 199 -22.76 -1.53 -3.98
N ASN A 200 -22.81 -2.85 -3.97
CA ASN A 200 -22.60 -3.65 -5.18
C ASN A 200 -23.68 -3.39 -6.24
N GLN A 201 -24.95 -3.24 -5.84
CA GLN A 201 -26.04 -2.84 -6.73
C GLN A 201 -25.79 -1.47 -7.37
N ILE A 202 -25.29 -0.48 -6.61
CA ILE A 202 -24.90 0.84 -7.13
C ILE A 202 -23.78 0.71 -8.16
N ASN A 203 -22.74 -0.08 -7.86
CA ASN A 203 -21.61 -0.28 -8.77
C ASN A 203 -22.00 -0.94 -10.10
N CYS A 204 -22.98 -1.85 -10.09
CA CYS A 204 -23.47 -2.53 -11.28
C CYS A 204 -24.55 -1.74 -12.03
N ALA A 205 -25.20 -0.76 -11.39
CA ALA A 205 -26.41 -0.11 -11.91
C ALA A 205 -26.23 0.53 -13.29
N TRP A 206 -25.06 1.12 -13.57
CA TRP A 206 -24.78 1.74 -14.87
C TRP A 206 -24.71 0.71 -16.01
N GLU A 207 -23.98 -0.39 -15.81
CA GLU A 207 -23.81 -1.45 -16.83
C GLU A 207 -25.14 -2.14 -17.11
N VAL A 208 -25.89 -2.47 -16.06
CA VAL A 208 -27.22 -3.08 -16.20
C VAL A 208 -28.18 -2.12 -16.90
N HIS A 209 -28.18 -0.83 -16.54
CA HIS A 209 -29.02 0.16 -17.20
C HIS A 209 -28.72 0.28 -18.71
N GLN A 210 -27.44 0.41 -19.09
CA GLN A 210 -27.05 0.49 -20.50
C GLN A 210 -27.47 -0.74 -21.28
N LEU A 211 -27.36 -1.91 -20.65
CA LEU A 211 -27.77 -3.17 -21.25
C LEU A 211 -29.29 -3.23 -21.47
N LEU A 212 -30.08 -2.84 -20.46
CA LEU A 212 -31.54 -2.78 -20.55
C LEU A 212 -32.00 -1.78 -21.62
N GLN A 213 -31.38 -0.60 -21.67
CA GLN A 213 -31.69 0.45 -22.66
C GLN A 213 -31.33 0.01 -24.09
N LYS A 214 -30.21 -0.69 -24.28
CA LYS A 214 -29.82 -1.22 -25.60
C LYS A 214 -30.86 -2.20 -26.16
N ASN A 215 -31.47 -2.99 -25.27
CA ASN A 215 -32.40 -4.06 -25.65
C ASN A 215 -33.88 -3.66 -25.52
N ILE A 216 -34.20 -2.40 -25.17
CA ILE A 216 -35.60 -1.93 -25.02
C ILE A 216 -36.40 -2.12 -26.32
N SER A 217 -35.75 -1.91 -27.47
CA SER A 217 -36.34 -2.08 -28.80
C SER A 217 -36.78 -3.52 -29.13
N LEU A 218 -36.28 -4.51 -28.40
CA LEU A 218 -36.64 -5.93 -28.58
C LEU A 218 -37.93 -6.30 -27.84
N VAL A 219 -38.41 -5.45 -26.93
CA VAL A 219 -39.59 -5.70 -26.09
C VAL A 219 -40.83 -4.98 -26.65
N GLY A 220 -40.63 -3.87 -27.38
CA GLY A 220 -41.71 -3.11 -28.01
C GLY A 220 -41.94 -3.45 -29.49
N ALA A 221 -43.17 -3.23 -29.97
CA ALA A 221 -43.51 -3.34 -31.38
C ALA A 221 -43.11 -2.05 -32.12
N ARG A 222 -41.93 -1.99 -32.73
CA ARG A 222 -41.61 -0.95 -33.73
C ARG A 222 -41.20 -1.60 -35.06
N SER A 223 -41.89 -1.22 -36.13
CA SER A 223 -41.60 -1.66 -37.49
C SER A 223 -40.23 -1.12 -37.91
N ARG A 224 -39.38 -1.99 -38.46
CA ARG A 224 -38.16 -1.57 -39.15
C ARG A 224 -38.57 -0.70 -40.34
N ARG A 225 -38.14 0.56 -40.36
CA ARG A 225 -38.14 1.38 -41.58
C ARG A 225 -37.22 0.70 -42.61
N SER A 226 -37.71 0.48 -43.82
CA SER A 226 -36.93 -0.08 -44.92
C SER A 226 -35.85 0.93 -45.35
N LEU A 227 -34.60 0.48 -45.37
CA LEU A 227 -33.44 1.28 -45.80
C LEU A 227 -33.52 1.61 -47.30
N SER A 228 -33.12 2.83 -47.65
CA SER A 228 -33.12 3.30 -49.04
C SER A 228 -32.03 2.60 -49.88
N VAL A 229 -32.21 2.54 -51.20
CA VAL A 229 -31.29 1.84 -52.12
C VAL A 229 -29.89 2.48 -52.14
N SER A 230 -29.80 3.79 -51.92
CA SER A 230 -28.51 4.51 -51.83
C SER A 230 -27.72 4.18 -50.56
N GLU A 231 -28.40 4.02 -49.41
CA GLU A 231 -27.77 3.56 -48.16
C GLU A 231 -27.26 2.12 -48.29
N ARG A 232 -27.99 1.25 -49.01
CA ARG A 232 -27.55 -0.14 -49.27
C ARG A 232 -26.27 -0.23 -50.13
N VAL A 233 -26.07 0.70 -51.07
CA VAL A 233 -24.85 0.72 -51.90
C VAL A 233 -23.66 1.25 -51.12
N VAL A 234 -23.87 2.25 -50.24
CA VAL A 234 -22.81 2.75 -49.34
C VAL A 234 -22.43 1.70 -48.29
N GLU A 235 -23.39 0.95 -47.72
CA GLU A 235 -23.12 -0.20 -46.85
C GLU A 235 -22.36 -1.32 -47.57
N SER A 236 -22.67 -1.58 -48.84
CA SER A 236 -21.96 -2.60 -49.65
C SER A 236 -20.49 -2.25 -49.90
N ALA A 237 -20.20 -0.96 -50.13
CA ALA A 237 -18.83 -0.49 -50.37
C ALA A 237 -17.98 -0.46 -49.08
N THR A 238 -18.57 -0.07 -47.94
CA THR A 238 -17.88 -0.11 -46.64
C THR A 238 -17.66 -1.54 -46.16
N THR A 239 -18.64 -2.44 -46.36
CA THR A 239 -18.51 -3.85 -45.98
C THR A 239 -17.44 -4.60 -46.77
N MET A 240 -17.22 -4.31 -48.06
CA MET A 240 -16.11 -4.91 -48.81
C MET A 240 -14.74 -4.46 -48.31
N ARG A 241 -14.56 -3.16 -48.00
CA ARG A 241 -13.32 -2.65 -47.41
C ARG A 241 -13.07 -3.25 -46.03
N ASP A 242 -14.12 -3.33 -45.21
CA ASP A 242 -14.05 -3.95 -43.88
C ASP A 242 -13.75 -5.44 -43.99
N PHE A 243 -14.31 -6.16 -44.97
CA PHE A 243 -14.02 -7.57 -45.22
C PHE A 243 -12.54 -7.78 -45.54
N VAL A 244 -11.96 -6.99 -46.46
CA VAL A 244 -10.54 -7.08 -46.82
C VAL A 244 -9.64 -6.81 -45.61
N LEU A 245 -9.92 -5.74 -44.86
CA LEU A 245 -9.19 -5.41 -43.62
C LEU A 245 -9.32 -6.52 -42.57
N LEU A 246 -10.51 -7.12 -42.43
CA LEU A 246 -10.74 -8.25 -41.53
C LEU A 246 -9.97 -9.49 -41.96
N THR A 247 -9.90 -9.83 -43.25
CA THR A 247 -9.10 -10.98 -43.73
C THR A 247 -7.59 -10.77 -43.50
N ILE A 248 -7.06 -9.57 -43.75
CA ILE A 248 -5.65 -9.25 -43.46
C ILE A 248 -5.39 -9.33 -41.95
N TRP A 249 -6.29 -8.76 -41.14
CA TRP A 249 -6.19 -8.82 -39.69
C TRP A 249 -6.30 -10.26 -39.15
N GLN A 250 -7.15 -11.09 -39.76
CA GLN A 250 -7.27 -12.52 -39.44
C GLN A 250 -5.97 -13.26 -39.76
N LEU A 251 -5.36 -13.03 -40.92
CA LEU A 251 -4.06 -13.62 -41.26
C LEU A 251 -2.97 -13.24 -40.26
N ILE A 252 -2.88 -11.95 -39.90
CA ILE A 252 -1.92 -11.45 -38.90
C ILE A 252 -2.17 -12.09 -37.52
N THR A 253 -3.43 -12.14 -37.08
CA THR A 253 -3.78 -12.68 -35.76
C THR A 253 -3.65 -14.20 -35.66
N LEU A 254 -3.81 -14.93 -36.77
CA LEU A 254 -3.78 -16.39 -36.78
C LEU A 254 -2.36 -16.95 -37.02
N TYR A 255 -1.51 -16.27 -37.78
CA TYR A 255 -0.15 -16.74 -38.09
C TYR A 255 0.96 -15.96 -37.36
N ILE A 256 0.95 -14.64 -37.42
CA ILE A 256 2.06 -13.80 -36.91
C ILE A 256 1.97 -13.64 -35.40
N TYR A 257 0.79 -13.30 -34.88
CA TYR A 257 0.57 -13.07 -33.44
C TYR A 257 0.96 -14.26 -32.54
N PRO A 258 0.59 -15.53 -32.82
CA PRO A 258 0.99 -16.64 -31.94
C PRO A 258 2.49 -16.90 -31.94
N ILE A 259 3.20 -16.68 -33.06
CA ILE A 259 4.67 -16.82 -33.13
C ILE A 259 5.33 -15.75 -32.26
N ILE A 260 4.94 -14.48 -32.43
CA ILE A 260 5.45 -13.37 -31.62
C ILE A 260 5.13 -13.60 -30.13
N ARG A 261 3.89 -14.01 -29.81
CA ARG A 261 3.48 -14.30 -28.42
C ARG A 261 4.31 -15.42 -27.82
N ARG A 262 4.53 -16.53 -28.52
CA ARG A 262 5.35 -17.66 -28.03
C ARG A 262 6.80 -17.24 -27.81
N GLY A 263 7.40 -16.54 -28.78
CA GLY A 263 8.76 -15.99 -28.65
C GLY A 263 8.90 -15.05 -27.45
N PHE A 264 7.93 -14.15 -27.26
CA PHE A 264 7.89 -13.24 -26.12
C PHE A 264 7.77 -13.97 -24.77
N VAL A 265 6.91 -15.00 -24.68
CA VAL A 265 6.75 -15.80 -23.46
C VAL A 265 8.04 -16.57 -23.13
N VAL A 266 8.69 -17.18 -24.12
CA VAL A 266 9.99 -17.86 -23.92
C VAL A 266 11.04 -16.85 -23.44
N GLY A 267 11.11 -15.67 -24.05
CA GLY A 267 12.00 -14.59 -23.62
C GLY A 267 11.77 -14.17 -22.16
N LEU A 268 10.52 -14.00 -21.73
CA LEU A 268 10.17 -13.69 -20.34
C LEU A 268 10.59 -14.79 -19.36
N VAL A 269 10.49 -16.06 -19.75
CA VAL A 269 10.86 -17.21 -18.90
C VAL A 269 12.37 -17.34 -18.79
N CYS A 270 13.12 -17.15 -19.89
CA CYS A 270 14.58 -17.09 -19.87
C CYS A 270 15.06 -15.93 -18.98
N HIS A 271 14.44 -14.75 -19.11
CA HIS A 271 14.72 -13.63 -18.22
C HIS A 271 14.42 -13.97 -16.75
N ARG A 272 13.28 -14.63 -16.47
CA ARG A 272 12.93 -15.07 -15.10
C ARG A 272 13.97 -16.02 -14.51
N PHE A 273 14.51 -16.93 -15.32
CA PHE A 273 15.58 -17.85 -14.89
C PHE A 273 16.86 -17.08 -14.53
N ALA A 274 17.30 -16.16 -15.39
CA ALA A 274 18.45 -15.30 -15.13
C ALA A 274 18.26 -14.43 -13.88
N ALA A 275 17.07 -13.85 -13.71
CA ALA A 275 16.72 -13.05 -12.54
C ALA A 275 16.74 -13.89 -11.25
N GLU A 276 16.23 -15.13 -11.27
CA GLU A 276 16.28 -15.99 -10.08
C GLU A 276 17.72 -16.37 -9.71
N ALA A 277 18.59 -16.64 -10.70
CA ALA A 277 20.01 -16.89 -10.46
C ALA A 277 20.70 -15.68 -9.80
N LEU A 278 20.43 -14.47 -10.28
CA LEU A 278 20.95 -13.23 -9.68
C LEU A 278 20.39 -12.99 -8.26
N LEU A 279 19.10 -13.26 -8.04
CA LEU A 279 18.49 -13.15 -6.71
C LEU A 279 19.14 -14.11 -5.70
N LEU A 280 19.49 -15.33 -6.11
CA LEU A 280 20.22 -16.28 -5.27
C LEU A 280 21.62 -15.76 -4.89
N ILE A 281 22.31 -15.08 -5.81
CA ILE A 281 23.60 -14.45 -5.53
C ILE A 281 23.44 -13.29 -4.54
N LEU A 282 22.41 -12.45 -4.71
CA LEU A 282 22.14 -11.31 -3.81
C LEU A 282 21.67 -11.75 -2.41
N GLU A 283 20.97 -12.87 -2.33
CA GLU A 283 20.50 -13.50 -1.09
C GLU A 283 21.52 -14.41 -0.44
N TRP A 284 22.69 -14.62 -1.07
CA TRP A 284 23.74 -15.47 -0.55
C TRP A 284 24.19 -14.98 0.82
N ARG A 285 24.32 -15.93 1.75
CA ARG A 285 24.79 -15.70 3.12
C ARG A 285 25.93 -16.67 3.41
N ALA A 286 27.07 -16.15 3.86
CA ALA A 286 28.20 -16.97 4.28
C ALA A 286 27.88 -17.82 5.53
N LYS A 287 27.02 -17.30 6.42
CA LYS A 287 26.49 -17.97 7.61
C LYS A 287 25.05 -17.50 7.86
N PRO A 288 24.17 -18.30 8.48
CA PRO A 288 22.75 -17.97 8.65
C PRO A 288 22.51 -16.66 9.43
N ASP A 289 23.41 -16.31 10.36
CA ASP A 289 23.34 -15.10 11.19
C ASP A 289 23.97 -13.84 10.54
N TYR A 290 24.65 -13.97 9.41
CA TYR A 290 25.29 -12.84 8.73
C TYR A 290 24.33 -12.12 7.78
N ALA A 291 24.57 -10.82 7.61
CA ALA A 291 23.86 -9.99 6.65
C ALA A 291 24.07 -10.51 5.21
N ALA A 292 22.99 -10.57 4.41
CA ALA A 292 23.10 -10.88 2.99
C ALA A 292 23.72 -9.68 2.23
N LEU A 293 24.15 -9.88 0.98
CA LEU A 293 24.77 -8.80 0.20
C LEU A 293 23.84 -7.57 0.06
N LYS A 294 22.54 -7.83 -0.13
CA LYS A 294 21.47 -6.82 -0.12
C LYS A 294 21.32 -6.02 1.17
N ASP A 295 21.75 -6.57 2.30
CA ASP A 295 21.65 -5.93 3.61
C ASP A 295 22.87 -5.04 3.89
N ILE A 296 23.95 -5.20 3.11
CA ILE A 296 25.21 -4.44 3.24
C ILE A 296 25.18 -3.24 2.29
N SER A 297 24.84 -3.50 1.02
CA SER A 297 24.97 -2.54 -0.09
C SER A 297 23.60 -2.03 -0.57
N ALA A 298 23.49 -0.72 -0.77
CA ALA A 298 22.30 -0.08 -1.35
C ALA A 298 22.09 -0.49 -2.81
N THR A 299 23.16 -0.71 -3.56
CA THR A 299 23.08 -1.12 -4.97
C THR A 299 22.57 -2.54 -5.13
N ALA A 300 23.10 -3.49 -4.36
CA ALA A 300 22.63 -4.87 -4.33
C ALA A 300 21.13 -4.93 -4.04
N GLN A 301 20.67 -4.10 -3.10
CA GLN A 301 19.25 -3.98 -2.76
C GLN A 301 18.42 -3.37 -3.90
N GLN A 302 18.92 -2.31 -4.56
CA GLN A 302 18.20 -1.68 -5.66
C GLN A 302 18.04 -2.65 -6.84
N VAL A 303 19.08 -3.42 -7.15
CA VAL A 303 19.04 -4.48 -8.16
C VAL A 303 18.00 -5.54 -7.78
N GLU A 304 18.00 -6.02 -6.53
CA GLU A 304 17.00 -6.99 -6.05
C GLU A 304 15.57 -6.48 -6.25
N ILE A 305 15.28 -5.23 -5.85
CA ILE A 305 13.95 -4.64 -5.98
C ILE A 305 13.51 -4.61 -7.44
N ARG A 306 14.39 -4.20 -8.35
CA ARG A 306 14.11 -4.17 -9.79
C ARG A 306 13.86 -5.57 -10.33
N LEU A 307 14.71 -6.55 -9.99
CA LEU A 307 14.53 -7.94 -10.40
C LEU A 307 13.19 -8.50 -9.89
N GLN A 308 12.83 -8.26 -8.63
CA GLN A 308 11.54 -8.69 -8.08
C GLN A 308 10.35 -8.04 -8.79
N GLN A 309 10.43 -6.75 -9.12
CA GLN A 309 9.39 -6.05 -9.89
C GLN A 309 9.22 -6.68 -11.29
N PHE A 310 10.31 -6.88 -12.03
CA PHE A 310 10.28 -7.53 -13.34
C PHE A 310 9.72 -8.95 -13.28
N CYS A 311 10.03 -9.70 -12.22
CA CYS A 311 9.51 -11.05 -12.02
C CYS A 311 8.02 -11.09 -11.66
N TYR A 312 7.50 -10.03 -11.03
CA TYR A 312 6.12 -9.95 -10.60
C TYR A 312 5.16 -9.43 -11.68
N TRP A 313 5.63 -8.53 -12.56
CA TRP A 313 4.80 -7.92 -13.61
C TRP A 313 4.07 -8.93 -14.52
N PRO A 314 4.69 -10.02 -15.02
CA PRO A 314 3.98 -10.99 -15.86
C PRO A 314 2.80 -11.63 -15.12
N MET A 315 2.98 -11.94 -13.84
CA MET A 315 1.93 -12.53 -13.01
C MET A 315 0.79 -11.52 -12.76
N GLN A 316 1.12 -10.27 -12.42
CA GLN A 316 0.11 -9.21 -12.27
C GLN A 316 -0.66 -8.99 -13.57
N TYR A 317 0.04 -8.95 -14.71
CA TYR A 317 -0.58 -8.75 -16.01
C TYR A 317 -1.57 -9.87 -16.35
N VAL A 318 -1.21 -11.13 -16.09
CA VAL A 318 -2.14 -12.27 -16.29
C VAL A 318 -3.37 -12.14 -15.40
N THR A 319 -3.21 -11.77 -14.13
CA THR A 319 -4.34 -11.54 -13.21
C THR A 319 -5.26 -10.42 -13.70
N LEU A 320 -4.70 -9.30 -14.16
CA LEU A 320 -5.46 -8.19 -14.72
C LEU A 320 -6.19 -8.57 -16.02
N ARG A 321 -5.52 -9.34 -16.89
CA ARG A 321 -6.15 -9.84 -18.12
C ARG A 321 -7.30 -10.79 -17.82
N ARG A 322 -7.15 -11.67 -16.82
CA ARG A 322 -8.24 -12.54 -16.35
C ARG A 322 -9.40 -11.71 -15.81
N SER A 323 -9.13 -10.64 -15.06
CA SER A 323 -10.18 -9.76 -14.55
C SER A 323 -10.93 -9.00 -15.64
N LYS A 324 -10.31 -8.66 -16.78
CA LYS A 324 -11.02 -8.04 -17.92
C LYS A 324 -12.07 -8.96 -18.57
N ARG A 325 -12.16 -10.22 -18.16
CA ARG A 325 -13.15 -11.19 -18.64
C ARG A 325 -14.42 -11.21 -17.79
N ASP A 326 -14.44 -10.43 -16.71
CA ASP A 326 -15.61 -10.20 -15.87
C ASP A 326 -16.15 -8.78 -16.11
N TRP A 327 -17.33 -8.50 -15.55
CA TRP A 327 -17.96 -7.17 -15.60
C TRP A 327 -17.04 -6.08 -15.04
N GLY A 328 -17.06 -4.88 -15.62
CA GLY A 328 -16.28 -3.74 -15.15
C GLY A 328 -16.72 -3.24 -13.78
N SER A 329 -17.97 -3.51 -13.39
CA SER A 329 -18.51 -3.27 -12.05
C SER A 329 -17.90 -4.13 -10.95
N VAL A 330 -17.11 -5.16 -11.28
CA VAL A 330 -16.41 -5.98 -10.29
C VAL A 330 -15.19 -5.22 -9.75
N THR A 331 -15.32 -4.71 -8.52
CA THR A 331 -14.34 -3.79 -7.92
C THR A 331 -13.09 -4.47 -7.36
N THR A 332 -13.05 -5.81 -7.28
CA THR A 332 -11.98 -6.56 -6.60
C THR A 332 -10.62 -6.42 -7.26
N SER A 333 -10.56 -6.17 -8.58
CA SER A 333 -9.31 -6.06 -9.35
C SER A 333 -8.81 -4.63 -9.53
N HIS A 334 -9.59 -3.62 -9.15
CA HIS A 334 -9.20 -2.21 -9.27
C HIS A 334 -7.94 -1.87 -8.47
N PRO A 335 -7.74 -2.38 -7.24
CA PRO A 335 -6.50 -2.16 -6.49
C PRO A 335 -5.28 -2.80 -7.17
N ASP A 336 -5.42 -3.98 -7.78
CA ASP A 336 -4.34 -4.64 -8.52
C ASP A 336 -3.95 -3.82 -9.76
N TYR A 337 -4.95 -3.24 -10.45
CA TYR A 337 -4.72 -2.38 -11.60
C TYR A 337 -3.92 -1.14 -11.19
N ILE A 338 -4.35 -0.45 -10.14
CA ILE A 338 -3.67 0.75 -9.65
C ILE A 338 -2.24 0.43 -9.22
N ARG A 339 -2.01 -0.68 -8.52
CA ARG A 339 -0.67 -1.12 -8.11
C ARG A 339 0.24 -1.43 -9.30
N PHE A 340 -0.27 -2.16 -10.31
CA PHE A 340 0.48 -2.51 -11.52
C PHE A 340 0.92 -1.26 -12.29
N TYR A 341 -0.01 -0.34 -12.59
CA TYR A 341 0.33 0.89 -13.32
C TYR A 341 1.17 1.85 -12.49
N ASN A 342 1.00 1.90 -11.16
CA ASN A 342 1.89 2.67 -10.31
C ASN A 342 3.34 2.17 -10.40
N SER A 343 3.54 0.84 -10.33
CA SER A 343 4.87 0.24 -10.47
C SER A 343 5.48 0.51 -11.86
N LEU A 344 4.70 0.34 -12.92
CA LEU A 344 5.17 0.58 -14.29
C LEU A 344 5.53 2.05 -14.53
N TRP A 345 4.69 2.98 -14.07
CA TRP A 345 4.93 4.42 -14.23
C TRP A 345 6.15 4.86 -13.43
N LEU A 346 6.31 4.39 -12.18
CA LEU A 346 7.49 4.70 -11.38
C LEU A 346 8.78 4.25 -12.07
N VAL A 347 8.83 3.02 -12.58
CA VAL A 347 10.01 2.52 -13.32
C VAL A 347 10.25 3.34 -14.59
N ALA A 348 9.21 3.65 -15.35
CA ALA A 348 9.34 4.46 -16.56
C ALA A 348 9.90 5.85 -16.27
N ASN A 349 9.36 6.56 -15.26
CA ASN A 349 9.87 7.86 -14.84
C ASN A 349 11.30 7.77 -14.29
N ASP A 350 11.62 6.74 -13.51
CA ASP A 350 12.97 6.53 -12.99
C ASP A 350 13.98 6.34 -14.13
N VAL A 351 13.63 5.59 -15.17
CA VAL A 351 14.46 5.42 -16.38
C VAL A 351 14.58 6.72 -17.17
N ILE A 352 13.49 7.47 -17.38
CA ILE A 352 13.53 8.75 -18.11
C ILE A 352 14.44 9.76 -17.39
N ILE A 353 14.26 9.92 -16.07
CA ILE A 353 15.10 10.79 -15.26
C ILE A 353 16.54 10.26 -15.23
N GLY A 354 16.71 8.94 -15.16
CA GLY A 354 18.01 8.27 -15.16
C GLY A 354 18.80 8.49 -16.44
N ILE A 355 18.16 8.44 -17.62
CA ILE A 355 18.81 8.73 -18.90
C ILE A 355 19.30 10.18 -18.93
N ALA A 356 18.47 11.14 -18.52
CA ALA A 356 18.85 12.55 -18.50
C ALA A 356 19.96 12.86 -17.50
N LEU A 357 19.90 12.26 -16.30
CA LEU A 357 20.94 12.38 -15.29
C LEU A 357 22.24 11.71 -15.72
N GLY A 358 22.14 10.51 -16.32
CA GLY A 358 23.28 9.72 -16.77
C GLY A 358 24.05 10.39 -17.89
N SER A 359 23.35 10.92 -18.91
CA SER A 359 23.99 11.67 -19.99
C SER A 359 24.73 12.89 -19.44
N TYR A 360 24.11 13.63 -18.53
CA TYR A 360 24.75 14.79 -17.90
C TYR A 360 26.02 14.42 -17.11
N ILE A 361 25.97 13.34 -16.33
CA ILE A 361 27.13 12.86 -15.55
C ILE A 361 28.25 12.34 -16.46
N ILE A 362 27.90 11.63 -17.54
CA ILE A 362 28.88 11.09 -18.49
C ILE A 362 29.60 12.21 -19.24
N ASP A 363 28.86 13.19 -19.76
CA ASP A 363 29.42 14.30 -20.52
C ASP A 363 30.33 15.19 -19.67
N ASN A 364 30.05 15.30 -18.37
CA ASN A 364 30.79 16.15 -17.43
C ASN A 364 31.63 15.32 -16.43
N SER A 365 31.98 14.07 -16.75
CA SER A 365 32.57 13.15 -15.75
C SER A 365 33.88 13.66 -15.14
N ALA A 366 34.71 14.35 -15.92
CA ALA A 366 35.96 14.95 -15.45
C ALA A 366 35.71 16.08 -14.45
N TRP A 367 34.79 16.99 -14.76
CA TRP A 367 34.42 18.12 -13.89
C TRP A 367 33.77 17.64 -12.59
N VAL A 368 32.87 16.64 -12.68
CA VAL A 368 32.25 16.04 -11.49
C VAL A 368 33.31 15.33 -10.63
N ALA A 369 34.31 14.68 -11.25
CA ALA A 369 35.41 14.04 -10.53
C ALA A 369 36.26 15.05 -9.75
N GLU A 370 36.65 16.13 -10.40
CA GLU A 370 37.42 17.21 -9.77
C GLU A 370 36.65 17.82 -8.59
N THR A 371 35.36 18.10 -8.79
CA THR A 371 34.48 18.63 -7.74
C THR A 371 34.34 17.66 -6.56
N ILE A 372 34.13 16.36 -6.81
CA ILE A 372 34.04 15.35 -5.75
C ILE A 372 35.37 15.22 -5.02
N SER A 373 36.49 15.25 -5.74
CA SER A 373 37.83 15.17 -5.14
C SER A 373 38.10 16.38 -4.25
N ASP A 374 37.75 17.59 -4.68
CA ASP A 374 37.92 18.81 -3.90
C ASP A 374 37.05 18.81 -2.63
N ILE A 375 35.79 18.39 -2.74
CA ILE A 375 34.89 18.20 -1.59
C ILE A 375 35.49 17.17 -0.62
N LEU A 376 35.98 16.05 -1.13
CA LEU A 376 36.55 14.98 -0.31
C LEU A 376 37.83 15.47 0.40
N SER A 377 38.73 16.14 -0.29
CA SER A 377 39.94 16.72 0.29
C SER A 377 39.60 17.77 1.36
N THR A 378 38.68 18.69 1.05
CA THR A 378 38.30 19.78 1.94
C THR A 378 37.62 19.27 3.22
N TYR A 379 36.60 18.41 3.10
CA TYR A 379 35.78 18.00 4.25
C TYR A 379 36.29 16.74 4.94
N SER A 380 36.87 15.78 4.22
CA SER A 380 37.32 14.51 4.82
C SER A 380 38.77 14.51 5.28
N ILE A 381 39.57 15.49 4.84
CA ILE A 381 40.98 15.64 5.23
C ILE A 381 41.18 16.98 5.94
N ALA A 382 41.12 18.09 5.21
CA ALA A 382 41.52 19.41 5.72
C ALA A 382 40.67 19.89 6.91
N ALA A 383 39.34 19.71 6.84
CA ALA A 383 38.44 20.06 7.94
C ALA A 383 38.71 19.21 9.19
N LEU A 384 39.01 17.92 9.03
CA LEU A 384 39.35 17.02 10.15
C LEU A 384 40.71 17.39 10.76
N GLN A 385 41.73 17.66 9.95
CA GLN A 385 43.04 18.13 10.42
C GLN A 385 42.92 19.44 11.21
N ARG A 386 42.19 20.43 10.67
CA ARG A 386 41.93 21.70 11.36
C ARG A 386 41.21 21.48 12.69
N THR A 387 40.22 20.59 12.71
CA THR A 387 39.47 20.26 13.92
C THR A 387 40.39 19.61 14.96
N ILE A 388 41.23 18.65 14.57
CA ILE A 388 42.16 17.97 15.48
C ILE A 388 43.22 18.94 16.02
N ASN A 389 43.81 19.78 15.18
CA ASN A 389 44.77 20.80 15.62
C ASN A 389 44.12 21.78 16.61
N TRP A 390 42.90 22.24 16.32
CA TRP A 390 42.13 23.08 17.24
C TRP A 390 41.81 22.38 18.58
N LEU A 391 41.64 21.05 18.57
CA LEU A 391 41.45 20.23 19.77
C LEU A 391 42.73 20.04 20.59
N MET A 392 43.91 20.04 19.96
CA MET A 392 45.22 19.91 20.64
C MET A 392 45.64 21.19 21.35
N ASP A 393 45.24 22.35 20.82
CA ASP A 393 45.37 23.64 21.48
C ASP A 393 44.31 23.76 22.60
N TRP A 394 43.54 24.86 22.65
CA TRP A 394 42.54 25.11 23.69
C TRP A 394 41.14 25.28 23.08
N PRO A 395 40.42 24.19 22.79
CA PRO A 395 39.12 24.27 22.15
C PRO A 395 38.12 25.00 23.06
N ALA A 396 37.50 26.06 22.55
CA ALA A 396 36.51 26.88 23.26
C ALA A 396 36.98 27.40 24.65
N GLY A 397 38.28 27.58 24.85
CA GLY A 397 38.86 28.02 26.13
C GLY A 397 38.95 26.93 27.20
N LEU A 398 38.68 25.67 26.84
CA LEU A 398 38.76 24.53 27.74
C LEU A 398 40.21 24.03 27.78
N LYS A 399 40.85 24.13 28.95
CA LYS A 399 42.23 23.66 29.15
C LYS A 399 42.25 22.14 29.24
N LEU A 400 42.60 21.50 28.12
CA LEU A 400 42.75 20.05 28.02
C LEU A 400 44.12 19.59 28.54
N ASN A 401 44.25 18.30 28.83
CA ASN A 401 45.54 17.69 29.10
C ASN A 401 46.39 17.67 27.81
N THR A 402 47.52 18.38 27.81
CA THR A 402 48.36 18.62 26.63
C THR A 402 48.98 17.33 26.10
N GLU A 403 49.52 16.48 26.96
CA GLU A 403 50.19 15.23 26.56
C GLU A 403 49.23 14.25 25.90
N LEU A 404 48.04 14.06 26.51
CA LEU A 404 47.03 13.17 25.95
C LEU A 404 46.42 13.73 24.66
N ALA A 405 46.21 15.04 24.59
CA ALA A 405 45.68 15.69 23.39
C ALA A 405 46.68 15.57 22.23
N ALA A 406 47.96 15.81 22.47
CA ALA A 406 49.03 15.61 21.49
C ALA A 406 49.10 14.16 21.01
N PHE A 407 49.12 13.18 21.94
CA PHE A 407 49.16 11.76 21.57
C PHE A 407 47.97 11.32 20.70
N LEU A 408 46.74 11.69 21.09
CA LEU A 408 45.54 11.35 20.31
C LEU A 408 45.52 12.09 18.97
N GLY A 409 45.92 13.37 18.97
CA GLY A 409 45.98 14.18 17.77
C GLY A 409 46.97 13.63 16.75
N ASP A 410 48.21 13.36 17.14
CA ASP A 410 49.24 12.76 16.29
C ASP A 410 48.80 11.42 15.71
N LEU A 411 48.18 10.56 16.53
CA LEU A 411 47.64 9.27 16.08
C LEU A 411 46.58 9.45 14.99
N PHE A 412 45.61 10.34 15.19
CA PHE A 412 44.54 10.56 14.21
C PHE A 412 45.04 11.29 12.95
N LEU A 413 45.96 12.26 13.10
CA LEU A 413 46.58 12.96 11.97
C LEU A 413 47.39 11.99 11.10
N TRP A 414 48.14 11.07 11.71
CA TRP A 414 48.87 10.03 10.97
C TRP A 414 47.94 9.16 10.12
N VAL A 415 46.78 8.74 10.66
CA VAL A 415 45.78 7.98 9.88
C VAL A 415 45.16 8.84 8.77
N ILE A 416 44.93 10.13 9.01
CA ILE A 416 44.41 11.05 7.97
C ILE A 416 45.42 11.22 6.84
N GLU A 417 46.71 11.34 7.13
CA GLU A 417 47.78 11.45 6.13
C GLU A 417 47.86 10.19 5.24
N HIS A 418 47.74 9.01 5.87
CA HIS A 418 47.65 7.75 5.11
C HIS A 418 46.38 7.72 4.23
N TRP A 419 45.24 8.19 4.74
CA TRP A 419 44.01 8.28 3.96
C TRP A 419 44.10 9.30 2.82
N SER A 420 44.80 10.42 3.01
CA SER A 420 45.10 11.41 1.97
C SER A 420 45.83 10.77 0.80
N SER A 421 46.87 9.97 1.09
CA SER A 421 47.61 9.22 0.08
C SER A 421 46.72 8.28 -0.72
N CYS A 422 45.75 7.62 -0.06
CA CYS A 422 44.77 6.76 -0.75
C CYS A 422 43.82 7.56 -1.66
N ILE A 423 43.41 8.76 -1.24
CA ILE A 423 42.56 9.65 -2.06
C ILE A 423 43.32 10.18 -3.28
N GLU A 424 44.59 10.57 -3.10
CA GLU A 424 45.46 10.99 -4.19
C GLU A 424 45.67 9.87 -5.21
N ALA A 425 45.84 8.62 -4.75
CA ALA A 425 45.91 7.45 -5.62
C ALA A 425 44.58 7.17 -6.34
N LEU A 426 43.43 7.51 -5.75
CA LEU A 426 42.10 7.36 -6.36
C LEU A 426 41.82 8.45 -7.41
N HIS A 427 42.41 9.64 -7.28
CA HIS A 427 42.17 10.80 -8.15
C HIS A 427 42.18 10.47 -9.67
N PRO A 428 43.19 9.80 -10.25
CA PRO A 428 43.20 9.49 -11.68
C PRO A 428 42.12 8.48 -12.11
N VAL A 429 41.63 7.64 -11.20
CA VAL A 429 40.60 6.62 -11.48
C VAL A 429 39.18 7.18 -11.26
N LEU A 430 39.05 8.26 -10.50
CA LEU A 430 37.76 8.86 -10.12
C LEU A 430 36.86 9.23 -11.32
N PRO A 431 37.37 9.79 -12.44
CA PRO A 431 36.54 10.05 -13.63
C PRO A 431 35.94 8.76 -14.23
N HIS A 432 36.67 7.64 -14.20
CA HIS A 432 36.17 6.35 -14.69
C HIS A 432 35.10 5.78 -13.76
N VAL A 433 35.27 5.92 -12.44
CA VAL A 433 34.24 5.52 -11.46
C VAL A 433 32.95 6.32 -11.68
N ILE A 434 33.07 7.64 -11.87
CA ILE A 434 31.91 8.51 -12.13
C ILE A 434 31.27 8.19 -13.48
N TRP A 435 32.06 7.87 -14.49
CA TRP A 435 31.53 7.40 -15.77
C TRP A 435 30.72 6.11 -15.61
N VAL A 436 31.19 5.13 -14.82
CA VAL A 436 30.43 3.90 -14.49
C VAL A 436 29.15 4.22 -13.72
N VAL A 437 29.20 5.16 -12.77
CA VAL A 437 28.00 5.66 -12.07
C VAL A 437 27.03 6.29 -13.06
N GLY A 438 27.50 7.13 -13.99
CA GLY A 438 26.71 7.72 -15.07
C GLY A 438 26.05 6.66 -15.95
N PHE A 439 26.81 5.65 -16.38
CA PHE A 439 26.31 4.53 -17.19
C PHE A 439 25.23 3.72 -16.45
N SER A 440 25.38 3.52 -15.15
CA SER A 440 24.35 2.82 -14.34
C SER A 440 22.97 3.52 -14.37
N SER A 441 22.94 4.83 -14.65
CA SER A 441 21.71 5.63 -14.69
C SER A 441 20.77 5.24 -15.83
N PHE A 442 21.26 4.54 -16.87
CA PHE A 442 20.40 3.97 -17.91
C PHE A 442 19.41 2.94 -17.36
N ALA A 443 19.73 2.29 -16.23
CA ALA A 443 18.81 1.39 -15.53
C ALA A 443 17.83 2.13 -14.59
N GLY A 444 17.93 3.46 -14.48
CA GLY A 444 17.08 4.33 -13.67
C GLY A 444 17.88 5.26 -12.75
N ALA A 445 17.34 6.44 -12.43
CA ALA A 445 17.98 7.44 -11.55
C ALA A 445 18.24 6.91 -10.13
N SER A 446 17.46 5.93 -9.68
CA SER A 446 17.68 5.21 -8.42
C SER A 446 19.03 4.48 -8.32
N MET A 447 19.60 4.02 -9.45
CA MET A 447 20.85 3.25 -9.49
C MET A 447 22.11 4.09 -9.15
N PRO A 448 22.36 5.26 -9.78
CA PRO A 448 23.51 6.10 -9.43
C PRO A 448 23.42 6.62 -8.00
N ILE A 449 22.21 6.90 -7.49
CA ILE A 449 21.99 7.30 -6.08
C ILE A 449 22.41 6.17 -5.12
N ALA A 450 22.04 4.92 -5.44
CA ALA A 450 22.44 3.76 -4.65
C ALA A 450 23.97 3.54 -4.70
N LEU A 451 24.59 3.65 -5.88
CA LEU A 451 26.06 3.56 -6.04
C LEU A 451 26.78 4.65 -5.27
N PHE A 452 26.27 5.88 -5.32
CA PHE A 452 26.84 7.00 -4.57
C PHE A 452 26.73 6.80 -3.05
N SER A 453 25.63 6.22 -2.56
CA SER A 453 25.46 5.87 -1.14
C SER A 453 26.49 4.82 -0.67
N ASP A 454 26.79 3.83 -1.51
CA ASP A 454 27.82 2.83 -1.23
C ASP A 454 29.25 3.42 -1.33
N LEU A 455 29.51 4.25 -2.35
CA LEU A 455 30.77 4.97 -2.50
C LEU A 455 31.04 5.88 -1.29
N LEU A 456 30.05 6.64 -0.83
CA LEU A 456 30.14 7.47 0.38
C LEU A 456 30.53 6.65 1.62
N THR A 457 30.05 5.41 1.74
CA THR A 457 30.39 4.52 2.85
C THR A 457 31.87 4.12 2.82
N ILE A 458 32.41 3.87 1.62
CA ILE A 458 33.83 3.54 1.43
C ILE A 458 34.71 4.77 1.69
N LEU A 459 34.33 5.93 1.12
CA LEU A 459 35.10 7.18 1.21
C LEU A 459 35.16 7.78 2.62
N THR A 460 34.27 7.36 3.53
CA THR A 460 34.20 7.87 4.92
C THR A 460 34.58 6.82 5.96
N LEU A 461 35.25 5.73 5.54
CA LEU A 461 35.63 4.63 6.41
C LEU A 461 36.58 5.07 7.54
N HIS A 462 37.51 5.98 7.29
CA HIS A 462 38.42 6.53 8.29
C HIS A 462 37.68 7.28 9.40
N ILE A 463 36.66 8.08 9.06
CA ILE A 463 35.82 8.79 10.03
C ILE A 463 35.03 7.80 10.89
N TYR A 464 34.51 6.72 10.28
CA TYR A 464 33.88 5.64 11.04
C TYR A 464 34.88 4.98 12.01
N SER A 465 36.11 4.73 11.57
CA SER A 465 37.19 4.19 12.41
C SER A 465 37.50 5.11 13.61
N PHE A 466 37.61 6.42 13.39
CA PHE A 466 37.85 7.41 14.46
C PHE A 466 36.72 7.46 15.47
N TYR A 467 35.46 7.46 15.01
CA TYR A 467 34.32 7.37 15.90
C TYR A 467 34.33 6.06 16.69
N MET A 468 34.64 4.92 16.06
CA MET A 468 34.73 3.63 16.75
C MET A 468 35.83 3.61 17.82
N ALA A 469 37.02 4.12 17.49
CA ALA A 469 38.16 4.16 18.41
C ALA A 469 37.88 5.09 19.60
N SER A 470 37.47 6.34 19.33
CA SER A 470 37.19 7.34 20.37
C SER A 470 36.02 6.92 21.27
N ALA A 471 34.96 6.33 20.72
CA ALA A 471 33.84 5.80 21.50
C ALA A 471 34.29 4.66 22.44
N ARG A 472 35.16 3.76 21.99
CA ARG A 472 35.72 2.69 22.84
C ARG A 472 36.56 3.25 23.97
N ILE A 473 37.47 4.18 23.67
CA ILE A 473 38.33 4.82 24.67
C ILE A 473 37.46 5.52 25.72
N PHE A 474 36.47 6.31 25.29
CA PHE A 474 35.55 6.99 26.18
C PHE A 474 34.74 6.00 27.04
N ASN A 475 34.18 4.95 26.44
CA ASN A 475 33.41 3.94 27.17
C ASN A 475 34.27 3.21 28.21
N TRP A 476 35.52 2.89 27.86
CA TRP A 476 36.45 2.22 28.76
C TRP A 476 36.82 3.13 29.93
N GLN A 477 37.19 4.39 29.67
CA GLN A 477 37.49 5.37 30.70
C GLN A 477 36.30 5.63 31.62
N TYR A 478 35.10 5.80 31.06
CA TYR A 478 33.86 5.98 31.83
C TYR A 478 33.57 4.78 32.74
N THR A 479 33.72 3.56 32.22
CA THR A 479 33.47 2.33 33.00
C THR A 479 34.50 2.15 34.12
N ILE A 480 35.79 2.42 33.86
CA ILE A 480 36.83 2.40 34.91
C ILE A 480 36.52 3.47 35.96
N LEU A 481 36.18 4.68 35.55
CA LEU A 481 35.88 5.78 36.46
C LEU A 481 34.68 5.49 37.35
N LEU A 482 33.63 4.87 36.81
CA LEU A 482 32.47 4.40 37.58
C LEU A 482 32.87 3.30 38.58
N SER A 483 33.77 2.41 38.19
CA SER A 483 34.27 1.31 39.04
C SER A 483 35.13 1.85 40.19
N LEU A 484 36.06 2.75 39.89
CA LEU A 484 36.90 3.41 40.88
C LEU A 484 36.07 4.31 41.80
N PHE A 485 35.07 5.02 41.28
CA PHE A 485 34.13 5.80 42.11
C PHE A 485 33.41 4.92 43.15
N GLN A 486 33.11 3.66 42.81
CA GLN A 486 32.55 2.71 43.78
C GLN A 486 33.60 2.26 44.80
N LEU A 487 34.84 2.01 44.37
CA LEU A 487 35.97 1.68 45.23
C LEU A 487 36.17 2.75 46.32
N PHE A 488 36.16 4.05 45.97
CA PHE A 488 36.22 5.13 46.96
C PHE A 488 35.12 5.11 48.00
N ARG A 489 33.92 4.69 47.59
CA ARG A 489 32.75 4.65 48.46
C ARG A 489 32.74 3.41 49.35
N GLY A 490 33.78 2.57 49.29
CA GLY A 490 33.82 1.27 49.97
C GLY A 490 32.84 0.26 49.38
N LYS A 491 32.50 0.39 48.10
CA LYS A 491 31.46 -0.39 47.41
C LYS A 491 32.04 -1.21 46.27
N LYS A 492 31.45 -2.37 45.99
CA LYS A 492 31.82 -3.28 44.90
C LYS A 492 30.59 -3.72 44.14
N HIS A 493 30.63 -3.68 42.81
CA HIS A 493 29.57 -4.27 41.99
C HIS A 493 29.72 -5.80 41.97
N ASN A 494 28.72 -6.49 42.49
CA ASN A 494 28.66 -7.95 42.47
C ASN A 494 27.98 -8.42 41.18
N VAL A 495 28.76 -8.88 40.21
CA VAL A 495 28.29 -9.33 38.89
C VAL A 495 27.31 -10.51 39.01
N LEU A 496 27.51 -11.40 39.99
CA LEU A 496 26.68 -12.59 40.19
C LEU A 496 25.28 -12.27 40.73
N ARG A 497 25.17 -11.23 41.59
CA ARG A 497 23.90 -10.81 42.21
C ARG A 497 23.33 -9.50 41.65
N LYS A 498 23.97 -8.92 40.62
CA LYS A 498 23.60 -7.65 39.96
C LYS A 498 23.27 -6.52 40.95
N ARG A 499 24.02 -6.42 42.05
CA ARG A 499 23.82 -5.42 43.12
C ARG A 499 25.14 -4.81 43.58
N ILE A 500 25.08 -3.71 44.32
CA ILE A 500 26.25 -3.05 44.90
C ILE A 500 26.37 -3.50 46.36
N ASP A 501 27.47 -4.19 46.69
CA ASP A 501 27.77 -4.68 48.03
C ASP A 501 28.84 -3.77 48.68
N SER A 502 28.82 -3.63 50.01
CA SER A 502 29.93 -3.03 50.75
C SER A 502 31.10 -4.01 50.79
N CYS A 503 32.32 -3.52 50.58
CA CYS A 503 33.54 -4.30 50.63
C CYS A 503 34.56 -3.52 51.45
N ASP A 504 35.17 -4.20 52.42
CA ASP A 504 36.24 -3.62 53.23
C ASP A 504 37.52 -3.67 52.39
N TYR A 505 38.00 -2.50 51.98
CA TYR A 505 39.24 -2.36 51.21
C TYR A 505 40.36 -1.89 52.14
N ASP A 506 41.56 -2.42 51.93
CA ASP A 506 42.75 -1.95 52.63
C ASP A 506 43.09 -0.50 52.26
N LEU A 507 43.74 0.22 53.18
CA LEU A 507 44.08 1.64 53.00
C LEU A 507 44.90 1.88 51.73
N ASP A 508 45.83 0.97 51.40
CA ASP A 508 46.68 1.05 50.21
C ASP A 508 45.87 0.92 48.91
N GLN A 509 44.87 0.03 48.89
CA GLN A 509 43.99 -0.17 47.74
C GLN A 509 43.08 1.04 47.52
N LEU A 510 42.58 1.62 48.61
CA LEU A 510 41.78 2.84 48.56
C LEU A 510 42.61 4.03 48.08
N LEU A 511 43.85 4.18 48.56
CA LEU A 511 44.78 5.24 48.15
C LEU A 511 45.15 5.13 46.67
N LEU A 512 45.52 3.92 46.20
CA LEU A 512 45.87 3.70 44.80
C LEU A 512 44.66 3.94 43.89
N GLY A 513 43.49 3.43 44.26
CA GLY A 513 42.23 3.69 43.57
C GLY A 513 41.89 5.17 43.52
N THR A 514 42.27 5.90 44.59
CA THR A 514 42.08 7.34 44.70
C THR A 514 42.89 8.12 43.68
N ILE A 515 44.19 7.83 43.63
CA ILE A 515 45.14 8.47 42.71
C ILE A 515 44.78 8.15 41.26
N LEU A 516 44.43 6.90 40.96
CA LEU A 516 44.08 6.49 39.60
C LEU A 516 42.81 7.19 39.11
N PHE A 517 41.81 7.34 39.98
CA PHE A 517 40.58 8.05 39.61
C PHE A 517 40.80 9.54 39.41
N THR A 518 41.55 10.21 40.28
CA THR A 518 41.80 11.65 40.11
C THR A 518 42.52 11.89 38.79
N LEU A 519 43.52 11.07 38.44
CA LEU A 519 44.17 11.07 37.13
C LEU A 519 43.16 10.86 35.99
N LEU A 520 42.41 9.75 35.98
CA LEU A 520 41.46 9.46 34.90
C LEU A 520 40.35 10.52 34.77
N PHE A 521 39.91 11.10 35.89
CA PHE A 521 38.91 12.16 35.91
C PHE A 521 39.44 13.45 35.27
N PHE A 522 40.68 13.84 35.54
CA PHE A 522 41.31 14.99 34.89
C PHE A 522 41.63 14.76 33.41
N LEU A 523 41.84 13.50 32.98
CA LEU A 523 42.01 13.14 31.56
C LEU A 523 40.67 13.05 30.79
N LEU A 524 39.54 12.93 31.49
CA LEU A 524 38.23 12.69 30.89
C LEU A 524 37.78 13.80 29.91
N PRO A 525 37.93 15.11 30.23
CA PRO A 525 37.51 16.18 29.33
C PRO A 525 38.16 16.07 27.94
N THR A 526 39.45 15.74 27.89
CA THR A 526 40.18 15.55 26.62
C THR A 526 39.54 14.45 25.78
N VAL A 527 39.32 13.27 26.37
CA VAL A 527 38.72 12.13 25.65
C VAL A 527 37.29 12.44 25.19
N VAL A 528 36.50 13.12 26.01
CA VAL A 528 35.12 13.51 25.68
C VAL A 528 35.07 14.46 24.48
N VAL A 529 35.93 15.47 24.43
CA VAL A 529 35.93 16.45 23.33
C VAL A 529 36.31 15.79 22.01
N PHE A 530 37.34 14.93 21.98
CA PHE A 530 37.70 14.14 20.79
C PHE A 530 36.55 13.20 20.35
N TYR A 531 35.93 12.49 21.30
CA TYR A 531 34.77 11.64 21.00
C TYR A 531 33.60 12.44 20.40
N LEU A 532 33.24 13.58 20.99
CA LEU A 532 32.14 14.41 20.51
C LEU A 532 32.40 14.95 19.10
N ALA A 533 33.64 15.38 18.79
CA ALA A 533 34.00 15.86 17.46
C ALA A 533 33.76 14.78 16.39
N PHE A 534 34.27 13.56 16.59
CA PHE A 534 34.09 12.46 15.63
C PHE A 534 32.66 11.91 15.62
N ALA A 535 31.96 11.94 16.77
CA ALA A 535 30.54 11.61 16.81
C ALA A 535 29.72 12.58 15.96
N CYS A 536 29.98 13.90 16.04
CA CYS A 536 29.33 14.90 15.19
C CYS A 536 29.60 14.66 13.71
N ALA A 537 30.86 14.43 13.32
CA ALA A 537 31.22 14.10 11.94
C ALA A 537 30.49 12.84 11.44
N ARG A 538 30.43 11.80 12.27
CA ARG A 538 29.71 10.57 11.96
C ARG A 538 28.21 10.79 11.81
N MET A 539 27.59 11.59 12.68
CA MET A 539 26.16 11.91 12.61
C MET A 539 25.81 12.72 11.36
N ALA A 540 26.70 13.61 10.89
CA ALA A 540 26.53 14.32 9.63
C ALA A 540 26.49 13.35 8.42
N ILE A 541 27.39 12.38 8.38
CA ILE A 541 27.43 11.34 7.32
C ILE A 541 26.18 10.46 7.36
N ILE A 542 25.76 10.01 8.56
CA ILE A 542 24.53 9.23 8.72
C ILE A 542 23.32 10.02 8.22
N SER A 543 23.27 11.33 8.50
CA SER A 543 22.19 12.20 8.05
C SER A 543 22.17 12.34 6.53
N LEU A 544 23.33 12.55 5.89
CA LEU A 544 23.44 12.57 4.43
C LEU A 544 22.97 11.24 3.81
N LYS A 545 23.40 10.11 4.38
CA LYS A 545 22.97 8.79 3.92
C LYS A 545 21.47 8.59 4.09
N ALA A 546 20.88 9.05 5.19
CA ALA A 546 19.45 8.99 5.41
C ALA A 546 18.66 9.81 4.38
N ILE A 547 19.19 10.95 3.93
CA ILE A 547 18.61 11.76 2.85
C ILE A 547 18.64 10.98 1.53
N LEU A 548 19.77 10.35 1.18
CA LEU A 548 19.88 9.49 -0.01
C LEU A 548 18.91 8.31 0.05
N ASP A 549 18.80 7.65 1.20
CA ASP A 549 17.88 6.53 1.41
C ASP A 549 16.40 6.96 1.32
N ALA A 550 16.07 8.17 1.80
CA ALA A 550 14.74 8.77 1.65
C ALA A 550 14.42 9.12 0.19
N LEU A 551 15.39 9.67 -0.55
CA LEU A 551 15.27 9.93 -1.99
C LEU A 551 15.02 8.63 -2.77
N LEU A 552 15.77 7.57 -2.44
CA LEU A 552 15.60 6.25 -3.04
C LEU A 552 14.21 5.66 -2.74
N ALA A 553 13.72 5.80 -1.50
CA ALA A 553 12.37 5.38 -1.13
C ALA A 553 11.28 6.19 -1.84
N CYS A 554 11.52 7.48 -2.13
CA CYS A 554 10.63 8.31 -2.94
C CYS A 554 10.57 7.77 -4.38
N LEU A 555 11.71 7.61 -5.05
CA LEU A 555 11.76 7.13 -6.44
C LEU A 555 11.14 5.74 -6.62
N ASN A 556 11.32 4.83 -5.65
CA ASN A 556 10.86 3.44 -5.78
C ASN A 556 9.39 3.20 -5.42
N HIS A 557 8.78 4.03 -4.57
CA HIS A 557 7.49 3.72 -3.96
C HIS A 557 6.48 4.90 -4.00
N PHE A 558 6.81 6.04 -4.59
CA PHE A 558 5.90 7.19 -4.58
C PHE A 558 4.56 6.83 -5.26
N PRO A 559 3.40 7.10 -4.64
CA PRO A 559 2.10 6.78 -5.22
C PRO A 559 1.73 7.77 -6.36
N LEU A 560 2.60 7.91 -7.37
CA LEU A 560 2.49 8.88 -8.47
C LEU A 560 1.20 8.64 -9.25
N PHE A 561 0.93 7.39 -9.58
CA PHE A 561 -0.26 7.04 -10.37
C PHE A 561 -1.54 7.26 -9.55
N ALA A 562 -1.54 6.89 -8.27
CA ALA A 562 -2.70 7.15 -7.40
C ALA A 562 -2.93 8.66 -7.21
N LEU A 563 -1.86 9.45 -7.05
CA LEU A 563 -1.96 10.92 -6.96
C LEU A 563 -2.51 11.51 -8.26
N MET A 564 -2.01 11.08 -9.42
CA MET A 564 -2.51 11.49 -10.73
C MET A 564 -3.99 11.14 -10.91
N LEU A 565 -4.39 9.91 -10.55
CA LEU A 565 -5.79 9.50 -10.58
C LEU A 565 -6.64 10.38 -9.66
N ARG A 566 -6.14 10.70 -8.47
CA ARG A 566 -6.84 11.55 -7.50
C ARG A 566 -7.09 12.96 -8.03
N LEU A 567 -6.12 13.52 -8.76
CA LEU A 567 -6.22 14.85 -9.39
C LEU A 567 -7.13 14.83 -10.62
N LYS A 568 -7.06 13.77 -11.44
CA LYS A 568 -7.86 13.65 -12.67
C LYS A 568 -9.32 13.31 -12.39
N ASP A 569 -9.58 12.37 -11.50
CA ASP A 569 -10.92 11.90 -11.15
C ASP A 569 -10.93 11.27 -9.74
N SER A 570 -11.40 12.05 -8.78
CA SER A 570 -11.47 11.64 -7.37
C SER A 570 -12.30 10.37 -7.12
N GLN A 571 -13.28 10.06 -7.98
CA GLN A 571 -14.21 8.94 -7.78
C GLN A 571 -13.60 7.58 -8.10
N ARG A 572 -12.40 7.53 -8.70
CA ARG A 572 -11.65 6.29 -8.97
C ARG A 572 -10.96 5.71 -7.74
N LEU A 573 -10.79 6.52 -6.70
CA LEU A 573 -10.15 6.15 -5.44
C LEU A 573 -11.13 6.35 -4.28
N PRO A 574 -12.12 5.46 -4.11
CA PRO A 574 -13.09 5.60 -3.03
C PRO A 574 -12.43 5.36 -1.67
N GLY A 575 -12.72 6.28 -0.75
CA GLY A 575 -12.35 6.23 0.67
C GLY A 575 -13.50 5.85 1.61
N GLY A 576 -14.75 5.95 1.13
CA GLY A 576 -15.96 5.65 1.90
C GLY A 576 -17.21 6.25 1.27
N ILE A 577 -18.33 6.22 2.00
CA ILE A 577 -19.60 6.86 1.62
C ILE A 577 -20.05 7.86 2.68
N ARG A 578 -20.73 8.93 2.26
CA ARG A 578 -21.36 9.91 3.13
C ARG A 578 -22.81 10.10 2.72
N PHE A 579 -23.71 10.08 3.71
CA PHE A 579 -25.11 10.45 3.53
C PHE A 579 -25.31 11.91 3.93
N GLU A 580 -25.94 12.69 3.05
CA GLU A 580 -26.30 14.09 3.29
C GLU A 580 -27.82 14.23 3.16
N LEU A 581 -28.50 14.58 4.26
CA LEU A 581 -29.93 14.89 4.23
C LEU A 581 -30.13 16.23 3.49
N ARG A 582 -31.09 16.29 2.57
CA ARG A 582 -31.47 17.54 1.90
C ARG A 582 -32.71 18.15 2.56
N ASP A 583 -32.70 19.47 2.69
CA ASP A 583 -33.83 20.21 3.23
C ASP A 583 -35.05 20.08 2.31
N THR A 584 -36.11 19.50 2.87
CA THR A 584 -37.40 19.24 2.19
C THR A 584 -38.18 20.53 1.92
N GLN A 585 -37.94 21.60 2.68
CA GLN A 585 -38.64 22.90 2.54
C GLN A 585 -38.30 23.61 1.22
N GLN A 586 -37.07 23.51 0.71
CA GLN A 586 -36.68 24.11 -0.57
C GLN A 586 -37.23 23.36 -1.79
N LEU A 587 -37.64 22.11 -1.61
CA LEU A 587 -38.19 21.25 -2.67
C LEU A 587 -39.71 21.38 -2.78
N ALA A 588 -40.39 21.59 -1.64
CA ALA A 588 -41.84 21.76 -1.57
C ALA A 588 -42.35 23.06 -2.22
N SER A 589 -41.52 24.12 -2.24
CA SER A 589 -41.87 25.42 -2.85
C SER A 589 -41.87 25.44 -4.39
N GLN A 590 -41.56 24.31 -5.05
CA GLN A 590 -41.45 24.21 -6.52
C GLN A 590 -42.54 23.32 -7.15
N ILE A 591 -43.55 22.90 -6.39
CA ILE A 591 -44.53 21.87 -6.83
C ILE A 591 -45.90 22.51 -7.13
N PRO A 592 -46.44 22.40 -8.36
CA PRO A 592 -47.82 22.75 -8.65
C PRO A 592 -48.81 21.72 -8.07
N ASN A 593 -49.90 22.22 -7.49
CA ASN A 593 -51.11 21.55 -7.01
C ASN A 593 -51.29 20.08 -7.45
N THR A 594 -50.85 19.14 -6.59
CA THR A 594 -51.18 17.71 -6.66
C THR A 594 -51.49 17.20 -5.26
N PRO A 595 -52.31 16.13 -5.10
CA PRO A 595 -52.75 15.66 -3.79
C PRO A 595 -51.56 15.32 -2.89
N SER A 596 -51.69 15.65 -1.60
CA SER A 596 -50.63 15.62 -0.59
C SER A 596 -49.81 14.31 -0.65
N PRO A 597 -48.55 14.33 -1.13
CA PRO A 597 -47.71 13.15 -1.09
C PRO A 597 -47.47 12.68 0.35
N PRO A 598 -47.19 11.38 0.57
CA PRO A 598 -46.69 10.93 1.87
C PRO A 598 -45.41 11.70 2.22
N PRO A 599 -45.13 11.96 3.51
CA PRO A 599 -43.92 12.65 3.95
C PRO A 599 -42.66 11.96 3.38
N THR A 600 -41.95 12.67 2.51
CA THR A 600 -40.76 12.17 1.80
C THR A 600 -39.49 12.84 2.30
N SER A 601 -38.52 12.05 2.75
CA SER A 601 -37.16 12.51 3.07
C SER A 601 -36.21 12.21 1.90
N TYR A 602 -35.39 13.20 1.52
CA TYR A 602 -34.41 13.05 0.45
C TYR A 602 -33.00 13.01 1.05
N ILE A 603 -32.29 11.91 0.80
CA ILE A 603 -30.91 11.71 1.26
C ILE A 603 -30.02 11.54 0.04
N TYR A 604 -28.88 12.24 0.03
CA TYR A 604 -27.89 12.11 -1.02
C TYR A 604 -26.75 11.22 -0.56
N LEU A 605 -26.46 10.16 -1.32
CA LEU A 605 -25.33 9.27 -1.09
C LEU A 605 -24.16 9.74 -1.96
N LYS A 606 -23.11 10.30 -1.32
CA LYS A 606 -21.85 10.69 -1.99
C LYS A 606 -20.76 9.67 -1.74
N SER A 607 -19.95 9.43 -2.77
CA SER A 607 -18.64 8.80 -2.61
C SER A 607 -17.67 9.80 -1.99
N VAL A 608 -17.04 9.43 -0.88
CA VAL A 608 -15.96 10.21 -0.27
C VAL A 608 -14.65 9.65 -0.82
N PRO A 609 -13.85 10.48 -1.53
CA PRO A 609 -12.61 9.99 -2.11
C PRO A 609 -11.49 9.88 -1.07
N LEU A 610 -10.49 9.03 -1.35
CA LEU A 610 -9.39 8.71 -0.44
C LEU A 610 -8.63 9.97 0.01
N THR A 611 -8.31 10.08 1.30
CA THR A 611 -7.59 11.25 1.83
C THR A 611 -6.10 11.17 1.48
N PHE A 612 -5.43 12.33 1.31
CA PHE A 612 -3.98 12.37 1.09
C PHE A 612 -3.22 11.69 2.23
N ARG A 613 -3.66 11.87 3.49
CA ARG A 613 -3.08 11.19 4.65
C ARG A 613 -3.13 9.67 4.53
N ALA A 614 -4.21 9.11 3.99
CA ALA A 614 -4.33 7.67 3.76
C ALA A 614 -3.40 7.19 2.64
N MET A 615 -3.23 7.98 1.55
CA MET A 615 -2.29 7.64 0.47
C MET A 615 -0.83 7.58 0.94
N PHE A 616 -0.43 8.50 1.82
CA PHE A 616 0.94 8.59 2.36
C PHE A 616 1.11 7.89 3.72
N HIS A 617 0.13 7.10 4.16
CA HIS A 617 0.14 6.51 5.50
C HIS A 617 1.41 5.71 5.81
N GLN A 618 1.94 4.97 4.83
CA GLN A 618 3.16 4.18 5.01
C GLN A 618 4.42 5.05 5.15
N TYR A 619 4.49 6.22 4.51
CA TYR A 619 5.58 7.18 4.70
C TYR A 619 5.54 7.78 6.11
N PHE A 620 4.34 8.13 6.61
CA PHE A 620 4.18 8.59 7.98
C PHE A 620 4.55 7.51 9.00
N GLN A 621 4.22 6.25 8.73
CA GLN A 621 4.65 5.11 9.56
C GLN A 621 6.17 4.96 9.56
N LEU A 622 6.82 5.04 8.41
CA LEU A 622 8.28 4.96 8.31
C LEU A 622 8.95 6.11 9.07
N GLY A 623 8.50 7.36 8.85
CA GLY A 623 8.99 8.52 9.58
C GLY A 623 8.79 8.40 11.09
N HIS A 624 7.66 7.85 11.52
CA HIS A 624 7.41 7.57 12.93
C HIS A 624 8.38 6.52 13.51
N ARG A 625 8.69 5.45 12.76
CA ARG A 625 9.69 4.43 13.17
C ARG A 625 11.09 5.03 13.29
N ILE A 626 11.53 5.80 12.30
CA ILE A 626 12.84 6.47 12.30
C ILE A 626 12.94 7.41 13.51
N ARG A 627 11.92 8.24 13.73
CA ARG A 627 11.86 9.16 14.88
C ARG A 627 11.91 8.40 16.20
N LYS A 628 11.13 7.33 16.35
CA LYS A 628 11.09 6.52 17.57
C LYS A 628 12.45 5.93 17.91
N HIS A 629 13.19 5.44 16.91
CA HIS A 629 14.49 4.80 17.13
C HIS A 629 15.59 5.82 17.45
N TYR A 630 15.80 6.84 16.60
CA TYR A 630 16.89 7.80 16.78
C TYR A 630 16.64 8.84 17.88
N ALA A 631 15.38 9.21 18.14
CA ALA A 631 15.04 10.12 19.25
C ALA A 631 14.73 9.37 20.56
N SER A 632 15.11 8.09 20.67
CA SER A 632 14.88 7.31 21.90
C SER A 632 15.84 7.74 23.02
N PRO A 633 15.39 7.72 24.29
CA PRO A 633 16.27 7.95 25.44
C PRO A 633 17.42 6.94 25.51
N ARG A 634 17.24 5.73 24.95
CA ARG A 634 18.29 4.70 24.88
C ARG A 634 19.43 5.11 23.97
N VAL A 635 19.16 5.66 22.79
CA VAL A 635 20.21 6.15 21.87
C VAL A 635 20.94 7.35 22.48
N LEU A 636 20.21 8.28 23.10
CA LEU A 636 20.82 9.38 23.85
C LEU A 636 21.72 8.88 24.99
N LEU A 637 21.29 7.86 25.73
CA LEU A 637 22.10 7.25 26.79
C LEU A 637 23.30 6.49 26.24
N CYS A 638 23.18 5.83 25.08
CA CYS A 638 24.32 5.20 24.40
C CYS A 638 25.36 6.24 24.00
N LEU A 639 24.93 7.34 23.38
CA LEU A 639 25.81 8.46 23.05
C LEU A 639 26.46 9.07 24.30
N ALA A 640 25.72 9.24 25.38
CA ALA A 640 26.23 9.78 26.64
C ALA A 640 27.21 8.84 27.36
N THR A 641 27.14 7.53 27.12
CA THR A 641 28.00 6.51 27.74
C THR A 641 29.10 5.99 26.81
N GLY A 642 29.21 6.52 25.60
CA GLY A 642 30.18 6.06 24.59
C GLY A 642 29.86 4.67 24.03
N LYS A 643 28.67 4.13 24.28
CA LYS A 643 28.23 2.87 23.68
C LYS A 643 27.81 3.11 22.24
N PHE A 644 28.08 2.13 21.39
CA PHE A 644 27.75 2.21 19.98
C PHE A 644 26.24 2.40 19.78
N VAL A 645 25.87 3.38 18.97
CA VAL A 645 24.50 3.53 18.51
C VAL A 645 24.22 2.40 17.50
N PRO A 646 23.28 1.50 17.78
CA PRO A 646 22.94 0.44 16.83
C PRO A 646 22.37 1.09 15.55
N PRO A 647 22.91 0.77 14.36
CA PRO A 647 22.32 1.26 13.13
C PRO A 647 20.97 0.57 12.88
N ILE A 648 19.96 1.33 12.42
CA ILE A 648 18.70 0.72 12.00
C ILE A 648 18.96 -0.32 10.92
N HIS A 649 18.51 -1.55 11.12
CA HIS A 649 18.57 -2.58 10.09
C HIS A 649 17.93 -2.09 8.78
N ARG A 650 18.69 -2.16 7.67
CA ARG A 650 18.22 -1.75 6.33
C ARG A 650 16.86 -2.35 5.98
N LYS A 651 16.62 -3.63 6.32
CA LYS A 651 15.31 -4.31 6.13
C LYS A 651 14.12 -3.53 6.68
N ASN A 652 14.26 -2.90 7.85
CA ASN A 652 13.19 -2.13 8.49
C ASN A 652 12.98 -0.78 7.80
N LEU A 653 14.08 -0.12 7.41
CA LEU A 653 14.07 1.17 6.74
C LEU A 653 13.46 1.07 5.33
N TYR A 654 13.77 -0.01 4.61
CA TYR A 654 13.29 -0.24 3.26
C TYR A 654 12.08 -1.16 3.15
N SER A 655 11.49 -1.57 4.29
CA SER A 655 10.24 -2.34 4.31
C SER A 655 9.12 -1.73 3.46
N LEU A 656 9.11 -0.39 3.35
CA LEU A 656 8.24 0.37 2.45
C LEU A 656 8.43 -0.01 0.97
N GLN A 657 9.67 -0.10 0.50
CA GLN A 657 10.00 -0.38 -0.91
C GLN A 657 9.48 -1.75 -1.35
N TYR A 658 9.40 -2.70 -0.41
CA TYR A 658 8.85 -4.02 -0.68
C TYR A 658 7.33 -4.11 -0.53
N SER A 659 6.63 -3.08 -0.05
CA SER A 659 5.21 -3.21 0.34
C SER A 659 4.24 -3.48 -0.83
N MET A 660 4.68 -3.19 -2.05
CA MET A 660 3.97 -3.46 -3.32
C MET A 660 4.26 -4.85 -3.90
N LEU A 661 5.26 -5.55 -3.34
CA LEU A 661 5.72 -6.86 -3.80
C LEU A 661 5.16 -7.98 -2.91
N PRO A 662 4.81 -9.14 -3.50
CA PRO A 662 4.31 -10.28 -2.74
C PRO A 662 5.38 -10.82 -1.79
N ALA A 663 4.96 -11.28 -0.60
CA ALA A 663 5.89 -11.85 0.39
C ALA A 663 6.55 -13.14 -0.12
N ARG A 664 5.83 -13.94 -0.91
CA ARG A 664 6.35 -15.14 -1.57
C ARG A 664 6.44 -14.90 -3.08
N ARG A 665 7.63 -15.12 -3.64
CA ARG A 665 7.86 -15.09 -5.09
C ARG A 665 7.09 -16.22 -5.78
N ALA A 666 6.46 -15.94 -6.92
CA ALA A 666 5.82 -16.96 -7.75
C ALA A 666 6.88 -17.88 -8.37
N GLY A 667 6.62 -19.18 -8.42
CA GLY A 667 7.52 -20.15 -9.04
C GLY A 667 7.66 -19.94 -10.55
N ILE A 668 8.79 -20.37 -11.12
CA ILE A 668 9.04 -20.29 -12.57
C ILE A 668 7.99 -21.09 -13.34
N MET A 669 7.67 -22.29 -12.85
CA MET A 669 6.62 -23.13 -13.44
C MET A 669 5.24 -22.50 -13.31
N ASP A 670 4.92 -21.87 -12.17
CA ASP A 670 3.65 -21.18 -11.98
C ASP A 670 3.47 -20.06 -13.01
N MET A 671 4.54 -19.30 -13.30
CA MET A 671 4.56 -18.27 -14.33
C MET A 671 4.40 -18.85 -15.74
N TRP A 672 5.09 -19.96 -16.06
CA TRP A 672 4.91 -20.67 -17.33
C TRP A 672 3.46 -21.09 -17.53
N TYR A 673 2.85 -21.76 -16.54
CA TYR A 673 1.45 -22.18 -16.61
C TYR A 673 0.51 -20.98 -16.71
N ALA A 674 0.75 -19.90 -15.97
CA ALA A 674 -0.06 -18.69 -16.03
C ALA A 674 -0.04 -18.00 -17.41
N LEU A 675 1.10 -18.01 -18.12
CA LEU A 675 1.27 -17.37 -19.43
C LEU A 675 0.83 -18.25 -20.61
N THR A 676 1.00 -19.57 -20.48
CA THR A 676 0.71 -20.54 -21.55
C THR A 676 -0.72 -21.07 -21.53
N THR A 677 -1.40 -21.07 -20.38
CA THR A 677 -2.82 -21.46 -20.30
C THR A 677 -3.63 -20.58 -21.24
N ASN A 678 -4.07 -21.19 -22.35
CA ASN A 678 -4.88 -20.51 -23.35
C ASN A 678 -6.24 -20.16 -22.73
N SER A 679 -6.75 -19.03 -23.18
CA SER A 679 -7.88 -18.35 -22.58
C SER A 679 -9.20 -19.15 -22.69
N ASP A 680 -9.31 -20.24 -23.43
CA ASP A 680 -10.61 -20.88 -23.69
C ASP A 680 -10.93 -22.15 -22.88
N GLU A 681 -9.99 -22.70 -22.10
CA GLU A 681 -10.23 -23.92 -21.31
C GLU A 681 -10.85 -23.69 -19.92
N GLY A 682 -11.26 -22.46 -19.60
CA GLY A 682 -11.77 -22.09 -18.28
C GLY A 682 -13.19 -22.58 -17.96
N LYS A 683 -13.91 -23.18 -18.91
CA LYS A 683 -15.28 -23.67 -18.67
C LYS A 683 -15.35 -24.95 -17.83
N ASP A 684 -14.32 -25.80 -17.84
CA ASP A 684 -14.41 -27.11 -17.17
C ASP A 684 -13.64 -27.24 -15.84
N ARG A 685 -12.76 -26.30 -15.46
CA ARG A 685 -11.96 -26.41 -14.23
C ARG A 685 -12.51 -25.66 -13.00
N ARG A 686 -13.71 -25.09 -13.07
CA ARG A 686 -14.32 -24.32 -11.95
C ARG A 686 -14.76 -25.15 -10.73
N ARG A 687 -14.40 -26.44 -10.61
CA ARG A 687 -14.74 -27.27 -9.44
C ARG A 687 -13.60 -27.60 -8.47
N GLY A 688 -12.36 -27.15 -8.68
CA GLY A 688 -11.22 -27.70 -7.91
C GLY A 688 -10.16 -26.76 -7.33
N SER A 689 -10.23 -25.43 -7.48
CA SER A 689 -9.14 -24.56 -7.01
C SER A 689 -9.62 -23.22 -6.45
N ALA A 690 -10.53 -23.29 -5.49
CA ALA A 690 -10.88 -22.19 -4.59
C ALA A 690 -10.48 -22.57 -3.17
N GLY A 691 -9.18 -22.62 -2.94
CA GLY A 691 -8.58 -22.91 -1.64
C GLY A 691 -7.09 -22.83 -1.83
N TRP A 692 -6.39 -22.13 -0.94
CA TRP A 692 -4.99 -21.68 -1.04
C TRP A 692 -4.87 -20.28 -1.64
N LEU A 693 -5.26 -19.30 -0.83
CA LEU A 693 -4.60 -17.99 -0.66
C LEU A 693 -5.33 -17.08 0.35
N ASN A 694 -6.20 -17.62 1.21
CA ASN A 694 -6.73 -16.89 2.37
C ASN A 694 -6.40 -17.66 3.67
N GLY A 695 -5.26 -17.31 4.28
CA GLY A 695 -4.96 -17.64 5.66
C GLY A 695 -5.72 -16.70 6.59
N GLY A 696 -7.02 -16.98 6.78
CA GLY A 696 -7.85 -16.31 7.77
C GLY A 696 -8.43 -17.35 8.71
N VAL A 697 -7.88 -17.44 9.92
CA VAL A 697 -8.40 -18.28 11.00
C VAL A 697 -9.81 -17.78 11.36
N ALA A 698 -10.83 -18.46 10.87
CA ALA A 698 -12.19 -18.35 11.35
C ALA A 698 -12.48 -19.57 12.23
N SER A 699 -12.37 -19.37 13.54
CA SER A 699 -12.93 -20.26 14.56
C SER A 699 -14.42 -20.45 14.30
N LEU A 700 -14.82 -21.68 13.98
CA LEU A 700 -16.21 -22.08 13.79
C LEU A 700 -16.53 -23.16 14.82
N ALA A 701 -16.93 -22.69 16.00
CA ALA A 701 -17.70 -23.48 16.94
C ALA A 701 -19.05 -23.83 16.28
N LYS A 702 -19.24 -25.10 15.94
CA LYS A 702 -20.56 -25.69 15.72
C LYS A 702 -20.76 -26.80 16.73
N GLY A 703 -21.48 -26.46 17.79
CA GLY A 703 -22.24 -27.44 18.52
C GLY A 703 -23.33 -28.02 17.61
N ASN A 704 -23.44 -29.34 17.59
CA ASN A 704 -24.66 -29.99 17.18
C ASN A 704 -24.94 -31.10 18.18
N GLY A 705 -26.04 -30.94 18.91
CA GLY A 705 -26.51 -31.92 19.87
C GLY A 705 -27.01 -33.17 19.16
N ASN A 706 -26.71 -34.32 19.74
CA ASN A 706 -27.49 -35.53 19.53
C ASN A 706 -27.66 -36.22 20.89
N LEU A 707 -28.92 -36.28 21.34
CA LEU A 707 -29.35 -37.09 22.46
C LEU A 707 -29.13 -38.57 22.15
N ARG A 708 -28.53 -39.32 23.09
CA ARG A 708 -29.01 -40.66 23.47
C ARG A 708 -28.35 -41.19 24.75
N ARG A 709 -29.21 -41.36 25.77
CA ARG A 709 -29.27 -42.40 26.83
C ARG A 709 -27.97 -43.07 27.33
N GLY A 710 -27.81 -43.07 28.65
CA GLY A 710 -27.14 -44.18 29.36
C GLY A 710 -26.67 -43.86 30.77
N ASN A 711 -27.47 -44.26 31.76
CA ASN A 711 -27.20 -44.44 33.20
C ASN A 711 -25.77 -44.32 33.75
N GLY A 712 -25.67 -43.70 34.93
CA GLY A 712 -25.20 -44.41 36.12
C GLY A 712 -23.89 -43.93 36.78
N TYR A 713 -23.98 -43.76 38.10
CA TYR A 713 -22.91 -43.78 39.11
C TYR A 713 -22.30 -42.43 39.59
N MET A 714 -22.91 -41.97 40.69
CA MET A 714 -22.30 -41.68 42.00
C MET A 714 -20.92 -40.99 42.09
N ALA A 715 -21.00 -39.77 42.65
CA ALA A 715 -20.44 -39.37 43.95
C ALA A 715 -18.91 -39.28 44.16
N ARG A 716 -18.55 -38.08 44.64
CA ARG A 716 -17.82 -37.75 45.89
C ARG A 716 -16.39 -37.20 45.77
N ARG A 717 -16.30 -35.96 46.28
CA ARG A 717 -15.32 -35.41 47.24
C ARG A 717 -13.89 -35.10 46.78
N GLY A 718 -13.46 -33.90 47.21
CA GLY A 718 -12.11 -33.68 47.74
C GLY A 718 -11.46 -32.42 47.20
N GLY A 719 -11.47 -31.35 47.99
CA GLY A 719 -10.74 -30.13 47.67
C GLY A 719 -9.24 -30.24 47.93
N HIS A 720 -8.48 -29.37 47.28
CA HIS A 720 -7.64 -28.35 47.91
C HIS A 720 -7.32 -27.27 46.89
#